data_AF-A0A4V1BZ85-F1
#
_entry.id   AF-A0A4V1BZ85-F1
#
_cell.length_a   1.000
_cell.length_b   1.000
_cell.length_c   1.000
_cell.angle_alpha   90.00
_cell.angle_beta   90.00
_cell.angle_gamma   90.00
#
_symmetry.space_group_name_H-M   'P 1'
#
loop_
_entity.id
_entity.type
_entity.pdbx_description
1 polymer ?
#
loop_
_entity_poly.entity_id
_entity_poly.type
_entity_poly.pdbx_seq_one_letter_code
_entity_poly.pdbx_strand_id
1 'polypeptide(L)'
;MSLADLLAVRNIRTALIVDDVFDAVPTSTDIDPGNEAWSNFNDDITHEQRARIIEAYPAAASKRFDECVDDDNYVAAIWRLRDELGETAAGLFETYTADQATDESYVRLVNERLHALGLTVRTAGRDFANAAREADLVVIDLFFGKAQDPASLDESKRRLREALQLRLANPPLVILMSRSPRLESKRDEFRDEVGLLDSGFRILKKEDIENTNRLELQLERLAENSTDSHALARLFHALEVGVKQGAERTLRLLRKMRLSDVGQIQQLLLDAEGQPAGSYLVDVFDRVLQHEIEREAGIIDAALAVNGFSAAKHPPPYVAGSADLQELVQRLLTQHENRLRLPGSVGALVAFGDLLRMPPEADANRLQRAILVDLTPEQVLLVLTPACDLQRGAAPRILLLVGTVKPLAVKDWSYGDDARTSAIRIDNELRWVKWNLKHIDTVSESQISNAFEAGDVRLVGRLREGHALELQQRVLAGLGRIGQMAALPGTFPVELGLFYPDVEGRLKALDVSALADGAVCFVGRDENGGPMLRLVMTEVICDGVLSALAGVEEDHVAPHARLAFQHVKATPDLRRLMVQGFDLKGVNDQGWKEISSETGAEKGVRKMGLIAWNYIVPDAPLPRSSLNKAGIVFLIRDAGRADVPGLGDAIRSGFIEPAGMQIPATQLEESPPG
;
A
#
# COMPACT_ATOMS: atom_id res chain seq x y z
N MET A 1 -2.73 -25.25 -20.24
CA MET A 1 -2.09 -24.64 -21.42
C MET A 1 -0.60 -24.88 -21.27
N SER A 2 0.11 -25.35 -22.31
CA SER A 2 1.57 -25.50 -22.19
C SER A 2 2.27 -24.13 -22.26
N LEU A 3 3.54 -24.04 -21.85
CA LEU A 3 4.30 -22.79 -21.97
C LEU A 3 4.45 -22.33 -23.42
N ALA A 4 4.70 -23.26 -24.35
CA ALA A 4 4.76 -22.94 -25.78
C ALA A 4 3.43 -22.36 -26.29
N ASP A 5 2.29 -22.94 -25.87
CA ASP A 5 0.96 -22.40 -26.21
C ASP A 5 0.77 -20.99 -25.62
N LEU A 6 1.20 -20.77 -24.36
CA LEU A 6 1.10 -19.47 -23.70
C LEU A 6 1.92 -18.41 -24.44
N LEU A 7 3.17 -18.70 -24.78
CA LEU A 7 4.03 -17.80 -25.54
C LEU A 7 3.42 -17.45 -26.91
N ALA A 8 2.89 -18.45 -27.62
CA ALA A 8 2.23 -18.25 -28.91
C ALA A 8 0.96 -17.39 -28.79
N VAL A 9 0.10 -17.66 -27.81
CA VAL A 9 -1.13 -16.88 -27.52
C VAL A 9 -0.80 -15.43 -27.16
N ARG A 10 0.31 -15.22 -26.45
CA ARG A 10 0.80 -13.90 -26.04
C ARG A 10 1.65 -13.20 -27.09
N ASN A 11 1.77 -13.81 -28.28
CA ASN A 11 2.54 -13.30 -29.41
C ASN A 11 4.03 -13.03 -29.09
N ILE A 12 4.62 -13.90 -28.26
CA ILE A 12 6.07 -13.93 -28.00
C ILE A 12 6.63 -15.02 -28.91
N ARG A 13 7.33 -14.63 -29.99
CA ARG A 13 7.76 -15.54 -31.06
C ARG A 13 9.25 -15.45 -31.34
N THR A 14 9.85 -14.28 -31.13
CA THR A 14 11.27 -14.05 -31.40
C THR A 14 12.02 -13.81 -30.10
N ALA A 15 13.20 -14.43 -29.98
CA ALA A 15 14.11 -14.20 -28.88
C ALA A 15 15.47 -13.74 -29.41
N LEU A 16 16.11 -12.83 -28.70
CA LEU A 16 17.48 -12.41 -28.94
C LEU A 16 18.33 -12.76 -27.72
N ILE A 17 19.42 -13.49 -27.93
CA ILE A 17 20.44 -13.70 -26.91
C ILE A 17 21.60 -12.76 -27.19
N VAL A 18 21.97 -11.96 -26.19
CA VAL A 18 23.03 -10.96 -26.23
C VAL A 18 24.10 -11.34 -25.22
N ASP A 19 25.28 -11.71 -25.73
CA ASP A 19 26.42 -12.15 -24.92
C ASP A 19 27.70 -11.87 -25.73
N ASP A 20 28.76 -11.42 -25.08
CA ASP A 20 30.00 -11.02 -25.77
C ASP A 20 30.78 -12.21 -26.34
N VAL A 21 30.38 -13.45 -26.01
CA VAL A 21 30.84 -14.66 -26.70
C VAL A 21 30.57 -14.63 -28.22
N PHE A 22 29.60 -13.84 -28.67
CA PHE A 22 29.28 -13.69 -30.10
C PHE A 22 30.03 -12.54 -30.80
N ASP A 23 30.91 -11.83 -30.08
CA ASP A 23 31.77 -10.85 -30.73
C ASP A 23 32.81 -11.55 -31.61
N ALA A 24 32.97 -11.06 -32.84
CA ALA A 24 33.90 -11.66 -33.81
C ALA A 24 35.38 -11.43 -33.42
N VAL A 25 35.65 -10.40 -32.60
CA VAL A 25 36.98 -10.00 -32.14
C VAL A 25 36.91 -9.50 -30.69
N PRO A 26 37.90 -9.80 -29.84
CA PRO A 26 38.02 -9.21 -28.51
C PRO A 26 38.36 -7.72 -28.55
N THR A 27 38.00 -6.99 -27.50
CA THR A 27 38.48 -5.62 -27.24
C THR A 27 39.75 -5.62 -26.40
N SER A 28 40.43 -4.47 -26.29
CA SER A 28 41.61 -4.32 -25.43
C SER A 28 41.30 -4.65 -23.97
N THR A 29 40.11 -4.25 -23.50
CA THR A 29 39.60 -4.54 -22.16
C THR A 29 39.32 -6.03 -21.90
N ASP A 30 39.04 -6.83 -22.93
CA ASP A 30 38.81 -8.28 -22.79
C ASP A 30 40.11 -9.04 -22.49
N ILE A 31 41.19 -8.56 -23.09
CA ILE A 31 42.53 -9.15 -22.95
C ILE A 31 43.27 -8.58 -21.74
N ASP A 32 42.83 -7.42 -21.25
CA ASP A 32 43.46 -6.57 -20.24
C ASP A 32 44.81 -5.99 -20.73
N PRO A 33 44.94 -4.66 -20.89
CA PRO A 33 46.22 -4.05 -21.22
C PRO A 33 47.34 -4.34 -20.21
N GLY A 34 46.98 -4.66 -18.96
CA GLY A 34 47.91 -5.09 -17.91
C GLY A 34 48.32 -6.56 -17.96
N ASN A 35 47.83 -7.35 -18.92
CA ASN A 35 48.15 -8.76 -19.04
C ASN A 35 49.64 -8.98 -19.35
N GLU A 36 50.35 -9.70 -18.48
CA GLU A 36 51.78 -10.00 -18.62
C GLU A 36 52.12 -10.74 -19.93
N ALA A 37 51.16 -11.44 -20.53
CA ALA A 37 51.32 -12.07 -21.83
C ALA A 37 51.62 -11.07 -22.96
N TRP A 38 51.24 -9.79 -22.81
CA TRP A 38 51.61 -8.74 -23.76
C TRP A 38 53.11 -8.46 -23.80
N SER A 39 53.78 -8.53 -22.65
CA SER A 39 55.24 -8.36 -22.57
C SER A 39 55.95 -9.52 -23.25
N ASN A 40 55.53 -10.75 -22.96
CA ASN A 40 56.09 -11.95 -23.60
C ASN A 40 55.84 -11.91 -25.12
N PHE A 41 54.64 -11.53 -25.55
CA PHE A 41 54.31 -11.35 -26.97
C PHE A 41 55.26 -10.35 -27.64
N ASN A 42 55.46 -9.16 -27.06
CA ASN A 42 56.31 -8.13 -27.66
C ASN A 42 57.79 -8.52 -27.74
N ASP A 43 58.28 -9.31 -26.78
CA ASP A 43 59.66 -9.79 -26.75
C ASP A 43 59.88 -10.95 -27.74
N ASP A 44 58.87 -11.78 -27.94
CA ASP A 44 58.94 -12.97 -28.80
C ASP A 44 58.55 -12.72 -30.27
N ILE A 45 57.98 -11.55 -30.61
CA ILE A 45 57.63 -11.26 -32.03
C ILE A 45 58.88 -11.07 -32.90
N THR A 46 58.93 -11.78 -34.02
CA THR A 46 59.96 -11.62 -35.04
C THR A 46 59.77 -10.34 -35.86
N HIS A 47 60.83 -9.89 -36.56
CA HIS A 47 60.74 -8.74 -37.47
C HIS A 47 59.69 -8.94 -38.58
N GLU A 48 59.54 -10.17 -39.11
CA GLU A 48 58.56 -10.49 -40.15
C GLU A 48 57.12 -10.41 -39.61
N GLN A 49 56.87 -10.98 -38.42
CA GLN A 49 55.57 -10.89 -37.75
C GLN A 49 55.21 -9.44 -37.40
N ARG A 50 56.18 -8.65 -36.92
CA ARG A 50 55.97 -7.22 -36.64
C ARG A 50 55.61 -6.43 -37.90
N ALA A 51 56.25 -6.72 -39.04
CA ALA A 51 55.90 -6.11 -40.31
C ALA A 51 54.46 -6.46 -40.75
N ARG A 52 54.03 -7.71 -40.52
CA ARG A 52 52.67 -8.17 -40.82
C ARG A 52 51.61 -7.49 -39.95
N ILE A 53 51.89 -7.29 -38.66
CA ILE A 53 51.01 -6.54 -37.75
C ILE A 53 50.90 -5.08 -38.19
N ILE A 54 52.00 -4.44 -38.59
CA ILE A 54 52.00 -3.07 -39.13
C ILE A 54 51.21 -2.99 -40.44
N GLU A 55 51.27 -3.99 -41.30
CA GLU A 55 50.46 -4.03 -42.52
C GLU A 55 48.96 -4.10 -42.20
N ALA A 56 48.57 -4.93 -41.22
CA ALA A 56 47.18 -5.06 -40.78
C ALA A 56 46.68 -3.84 -39.97
N TYR A 57 47.56 -3.17 -39.25
CA TYR A 57 47.27 -1.96 -38.46
C TYR A 57 48.42 -0.95 -38.56
N PRO A 58 48.43 -0.08 -39.59
CA PRO A 58 49.54 0.83 -39.89
C PRO A 58 49.95 1.78 -38.76
N ALA A 59 49.02 2.14 -37.88
CA ALA A 59 49.31 3.02 -36.75
C ALA A 59 50.27 2.40 -35.71
N ALA A 60 50.44 1.07 -35.70
CA ALA A 60 51.44 0.40 -34.85
C ALA A 60 52.89 0.76 -35.22
N ALA A 61 53.15 1.29 -36.42
CA ALA A 61 54.50 1.72 -36.80
C ALA A 61 54.97 2.98 -36.05
N SER A 62 54.03 3.81 -35.62
CA SER A 62 54.31 5.13 -35.02
C SER A 62 53.87 5.28 -33.57
N LYS A 63 52.95 4.42 -33.10
CA LYS A 63 52.50 4.40 -31.71
C LYS A 63 53.47 3.62 -30.83
N ARG A 64 53.51 3.94 -29.54
CA ARG A 64 54.22 3.11 -28.56
C ARG A 64 53.44 1.81 -28.33
N PHE A 65 54.12 0.75 -27.91
CA PHE A 65 53.50 -0.56 -27.71
C PHE A 65 52.39 -0.53 -26.64
N ASP A 66 52.61 0.18 -25.53
CA ASP A 66 51.61 0.40 -24.48
C ASP A 66 50.34 1.11 -25.00
N GLU A 67 50.50 2.08 -25.90
CA GLU A 67 49.38 2.74 -26.57
C GLU A 67 48.69 1.87 -27.63
N CYS A 68 49.39 0.86 -28.15
CA CYS A 68 48.82 -0.11 -29.10
C CYS A 68 47.97 -1.14 -28.36
N VAL A 69 48.47 -1.66 -27.25
CA VAL A 69 47.77 -2.69 -26.45
C VAL A 69 46.43 -2.17 -25.89
N ASP A 70 46.33 -0.87 -25.61
CA ASP A 70 45.09 -0.23 -25.16
C ASP A 70 44.09 0.05 -26.31
N ASP A 71 44.48 -0.12 -27.58
CA ASP A 71 43.64 0.15 -28.76
C ASP A 71 42.93 -1.12 -29.27
N ASP A 72 41.60 -1.11 -29.25
CA ASP A 72 40.74 -2.20 -29.75
C ASP A 72 41.10 -2.64 -31.18
N ASN A 73 41.51 -1.71 -32.06
CA ASN A 73 41.84 -2.04 -33.44
C ASN A 73 43.15 -2.82 -33.55
N TYR A 74 44.10 -2.56 -32.66
CA TYR A 74 45.36 -3.29 -32.59
C TYR A 74 45.11 -4.71 -32.08
N VAL A 75 44.35 -4.86 -31.00
CA VAL A 75 43.96 -6.18 -30.46
C VAL A 75 43.18 -6.98 -31.49
N ALA A 76 42.24 -6.35 -32.21
CA ALA A 76 41.51 -6.98 -33.30
C ALA A 76 42.43 -7.41 -34.47
N ALA A 77 43.46 -6.62 -34.80
CA ALA A 77 44.44 -6.98 -35.83
C ALA A 77 45.27 -8.21 -35.43
N ILE A 78 45.75 -8.25 -34.17
CA ILE A 78 46.49 -9.39 -33.64
C ILE A 78 45.61 -10.64 -33.59
N TRP A 79 44.36 -10.50 -33.13
CA TRP A 79 43.41 -11.60 -33.08
C TRP A 79 43.15 -12.22 -34.47
N ARG A 80 43.05 -11.40 -35.51
CA ARG A 80 42.88 -11.88 -36.90
C ARG A 80 44.12 -12.59 -37.43
N LEU A 81 45.30 -12.14 -37.02
CA LEU A 81 46.58 -12.74 -37.41
C LEU A 81 47.00 -13.91 -36.52
N ARG A 82 46.24 -14.26 -35.47
CA ARG A 82 46.67 -15.23 -34.44
C ARG A 82 47.15 -16.58 -35.02
N ASP A 83 46.49 -17.08 -36.07
CA ASP A 83 46.85 -18.34 -36.71
C ASP A 83 48.17 -18.23 -37.49
N GLU A 84 48.46 -17.05 -38.07
CA GLU A 84 49.74 -16.73 -38.72
C GLU A 84 50.85 -16.45 -37.69
N LEU A 85 50.50 -15.89 -36.53
CA LEU A 85 51.42 -15.58 -35.43
C LEU A 85 51.80 -16.82 -34.60
N GLY A 86 50.99 -17.89 -34.65
CA GLY A 86 51.30 -19.18 -34.04
C GLY A 86 51.39 -19.12 -32.51
N GLU A 87 52.35 -19.85 -31.93
CA GLU A 87 52.53 -19.94 -30.47
C GLU A 87 52.78 -18.58 -29.80
N THR A 88 53.36 -17.61 -30.52
CA THR A 88 53.64 -16.27 -30.01
C THR A 88 52.37 -15.55 -29.54
N ALA A 89 51.25 -15.71 -30.26
CA ALA A 89 49.97 -15.09 -29.91
C ALA A 89 49.06 -16.00 -29.05
N ALA A 90 49.40 -17.28 -28.87
CA ALA A 90 48.53 -18.26 -28.22
C ALA A 90 48.29 -17.92 -26.73
N GLY A 91 49.36 -17.63 -25.99
CA GLY A 91 49.27 -17.29 -24.55
C GLY A 91 48.52 -15.98 -24.27
N LEU A 92 48.47 -15.07 -25.25
CA LEU A 92 47.77 -13.80 -25.12
C LEU A 92 46.25 -13.99 -24.96
N PHE A 93 45.70 -14.93 -25.72
CA PHE A 93 44.27 -15.14 -25.86
C PHE A 93 43.76 -16.39 -25.15
N GLU A 94 44.64 -17.17 -24.52
CA GLU A 94 44.30 -18.46 -23.91
C GLU A 94 43.16 -18.33 -22.89
N THR A 95 43.27 -17.38 -21.96
CA THR A 95 42.22 -17.19 -20.94
C THR A 95 40.92 -16.68 -21.54
N TYR A 96 40.99 -15.74 -22.49
CA TYR A 96 39.81 -15.23 -23.20
C TYR A 96 39.06 -16.36 -23.92
N THR A 97 39.80 -17.24 -24.61
CA THR A 97 39.23 -18.38 -25.34
C THR A 97 38.61 -19.41 -24.40
N ALA A 98 39.23 -19.66 -23.23
CA ALA A 98 38.69 -20.56 -22.22
C ALA A 98 37.40 -20.01 -21.57
N ASP A 99 37.36 -18.71 -21.28
CA ASP A 99 36.18 -18.04 -20.74
C ASP A 99 35.03 -18.03 -21.77
N GLN A 100 35.33 -17.70 -23.04
CA GLN A 100 34.37 -17.78 -24.15
C GLN A 100 33.78 -19.19 -24.29
N ALA A 101 34.59 -20.24 -24.25
CA ALA A 101 34.10 -21.62 -24.36
C ALA A 101 33.11 -21.98 -23.23
N THR A 102 33.34 -21.44 -22.03
CA THR A 102 32.43 -21.64 -20.89
C THR A 102 31.12 -20.89 -21.09
N ASP A 103 31.16 -19.61 -21.47
CA ASP A 103 29.94 -18.81 -21.72
C ASP A 103 29.16 -19.31 -22.95
N GLU A 104 29.85 -19.81 -23.98
CA GLU A 104 29.24 -20.42 -25.17
C GLU A 104 28.35 -21.61 -24.78
N SER A 105 28.77 -22.42 -23.80
CA SER A 105 28.01 -23.56 -23.33
C SER A 105 26.66 -23.17 -22.71
N TYR A 106 26.63 -22.10 -21.92
CA TYR A 106 25.41 -21.58 -21.31
C TYR A 106 24.47 -21.00 -22.37
N VAL A 107 25.02 -20.20 -23.28
CA VAL A 107 24.21 -19.57 -24.33
C VAL A 107 23.63 -20.61 -25.28
N ARG A 108 24.40 -21.65 -25.64
CA ARG A 108 23.90 -22.77 -26.43
C ARG A 108 22.72 -23.45 -25.73
N LEU A 109 22.80 -23.65 -24.43
CA LEU A 109 21.71 -24.27 -23.66
C LEU A 109 20.46 -23.39 -23.63
N VAL A 110 20.61 -22.06 -23.46
CA VAL A 110 19.48 -21.11 -23.58
C VAL A 110 18.86 -21.21 -24.98
N ASN A 111 19.69 -21.20 -26.02
CA ASN A 111 19.25 -21.29 -27.41
C ASN A 111 18.43 -22.56 -27.68
N GLU A 112 18.94 -23.71 -27.24
CA GLU A 112 18.25 -25.02 -27.36
C GLU A 112 16.90 -25.01 -26.65
N ARG A 113 16.85 -24.50 -25.41
CA ARG A 113 15.61 -24.43 -24.62
C ARG A 113 14.57 -23.50 -25.24
N LEU A 114 14.98 -22.32 -25.71
CA LEU A 114 14.08 -21.38 -26.37
C LEU A 114 13.54 -21.94 -27.70
N HIS A 115 14.38 -22.62 -28.48
CA HIS A 115 13.93 -23.33 -29.69
C HIS A 115 12.95 -24.48 -29.39
N ALA A 116 13.18 -25.24 -28.31
CA ALA A 116 12.26 -26.29 -27.87
C ALA A 116 10.87 -25.74 -27.49
N LEU A 117 10.79 -24.48 -27.07
CA LEU A 117 9.54 -23.76 -26.80
C LEU A 117 8.90 -23.14 -28.06
N GLY A 118 9.50 -23.33 -29.24
CA GLY A 118 8.98 -22.86 -30.53
C GLY A 118 9.35 -21.41 -30.88
N LEU A 119 10.34 -20.82 -30.21
CA LEU A 119 10.80 -19.47 -30.51
C LEU A 119 11.84 -19.45 -31.64
N THR A 120 11.80 -18.40 -32.45
CA THR A 120 12.87 -18.06 -33.40
C THR A 120 13.95 -17.30 -32.65
N VAL A 121 15.09 -17.94 -32.41
CA VAL A 121 16.19 -17.37 -31.65
C VAL A 121 17.22 -16.74 -32.59
N ARG A 122 17.66 -15.53 -32.25
CA ARG A 122 18.80 -14.83 -32.85
C ARG A 122 19.86 -14.62 -31.79
N THR A 123 21.11 -14.54 -32.20
CA THR A 123 22.25 -14.26 -31.32
C THR A 123 22.96 -13.00 -31.80
N ALA A 124 23.53 -12.25 -30.86
CA ALA A 124 24.33 -11.07 -31.15
C ALA A 124 25.35 -10.81 -30.05
N GLY A 125 26.49 -10.24 -30.43
CA GLY A 125 27.50 -9.72 -29.50
C GLY A 125 27.13 -8.33 -28.99
N ARG A 126 28.14 -7.49 -28.73
CA ARG A 126 27.96 -6.11 -28.22
C ARG A 126 27.20 -5.21 -29.19
N ASP A 127 27.19 -5.50 -30.50
CA ASP A 127 26.39 -4.77 -31.49
C ASP A 127 25.05 -5.47 -31.80
N PHE A 128 24.08 -5.31 -30.91
CA PHE A 128 22.79 -5.99 -30.98
C PHE A 128 21.59 -5.05 -31.23
N ALA A 129 21.82 -3.74 -31.37
CA ALA A 129 20.75 -2.74 -31.42
C ALA A 129 19.76 -2.99 -32.57
N ASN A 130 20.25 -3.40 -33.74
CA ASN A 130 19.38 -3.73 -34.87
C ASN A 130 18.61 -5.03 -34.65
N ALA A 131 19.23 -6.04 -34.03
CA ALA A 131 18.59 -7.32 -33.76
C ALA A 131 17.47 -7.19 -32.70
N ALA A 132 17.64 -6.31 -31.71
CA ALA A 132 16.66 -6.07 -30.64
C ALA A 132 15.35 -5.43 -31.13
N ARG A 133 15.35 -4.77 -32.30
CA ARG A 133 14.16 -4.11 -32.84
C ARG A 133 13.00 -5.06 -33.15
N GLU A 134 13.30 -6.32 -33.41
CA GLU A 134 12.30 -7.33 -33.82
C GLU A 134 12.10 -8.42 -32.76
N ALA A 135 12.84 -8.37 -31.65
CA ALA A 135 12.81 -9.39 -30.61
C ALA A 135 11.61 -9.20 -29.66
N ASP A 136 10.84 -10.22 -29.34
CA ASP A 136 9.80 -10.14 -28.30
C ASP A 136 10.39 -10.37 -26.90
N LEU A 137 11.50 -11.11 -26.86
CA LEU A 137 12.28 -11.44 -25.67
C LEU A 137 13.76 -11.13 -25.91
N VAL A 138 14.42 -10.50 -24.96
CA VAL A 138 15.88 -10.30 -24.93
C VAL A 138 16.45 -11.01 -23.71
N VAL A 139 17.38 -11.92 -23.93
CA VAL A 139 18.21 -12.53 -22.88
C VAL A 139 19.60 -11.90 -22.99
N ILE A 140 20.07 -11.20 -21.96
CA ILE A 140 21.28 -10.37 -22.03
C ILE A 140 22.20 -10.63 -20.84
N ASP A 141 23.51 -10.67 -21.07
CA ASP A 141 24.50 -10.74 -19.97
C ASP A 141 24.64 -9.41 -19.21
N LEU A 142 24.94 -9.51 -17.92
CA LEU A 142 25.10 -8.38 -17.01
C LEU A 142 26.33 -7.53 -17.33
N PHE A 143 27.42 -8.17 -17.75
CA PHE A 143 28.69 -7.49 -18.04
C PHE A 143 29.08 -7.78 -19.49
N PHE A 144 29.52 -6.74 -20.20
CA PHE A 144 30.22 -6.90 -21.48
C PHE A 144 31.71 -6.75 -21.22
N GLY A 145 32.41 -7.88 -21.11
CA GLY A 145 33.84 -7.94 -20.88
C GLY A 145 34.26 -8.61 -19.56
N LYS A 146 35.49 -9.11 -19.57
CA LYS A 146 36.05 -9.99 -18.53
C LYS A 146 36.23 -9.32 -17.17
N ALA A 147 36.54 -8.03 -17.13
CA ALA A 147 36.85 -7.32 -15.89
C ALA A 147 35.68 -7.29 -14.89
N GLN A 148 34.43 -7.56 -15.33
CA GLN A 148 33.19 -7.45 -14.54
C GLN A 148 33.19 -6.20 -13.65
N ASP A 149 33.67 -5.10 -14.20
CA ASP A 149 33.88 -3.84 -13.53
C ASP A 149 32.65 -2.92 -13.71
N PRO A 150 32.60 -1.75 -13.06
CA PRO A 150 31.51 -0.80 -13.27
C PRO A 150 31.36 -0.36 -14.73
N ALA A 151 32.47 -0.24 -15.49
CA ALA A 151 32.44 0.23 -16.87
C ALA A 151 31.74 -0.76 -17.82
N SER A 152 32.02 -2.07 -17.70
CA SER A 152 31.35 -3.12 -18.47
C SER A 152 29.85 -3.26 -18.14
N LEU A 153 29.46 -2.99 -16.89
CA LEU A 153 28.05 -2.89 -16.50
C LEU A 153 27.38 -1.66 -17.12
N ASP A 154 28.02 -0.50 -17.05
CA ASP A 154 27.52 0.74 -17.62
C ASP A 154 27.38 0.66 -19.15
N GLU A 155 28.32 -0.01 -19.82
CA GLU A 155 28.27 -0.34 -21.25
C GLU A 155 27.04 -1.19 -21.58
N SER A 156 26.77 -2.26 -20.82
CA SER A 156 25.58 -3.12 -20.99
C SER A 156 24.28 -2.34 -20.81
N LYS A 157 24.17 -1.56 -19.71
CA LYS A 157 23.02 -0.68 -19.44
C LYS A 157 22.79 0.31 -20.58
N ARG A 158 23.85 1.00 -21.02
CA ARG A 158 23.79 2.01 -22.09
C ARG A 158 23.33 1.40 -23.41
N ARG A 159 23.97 0.31 -23.86
CA ARG A 159 23.64 -0.33 -25.15
C ARG A 159 22.23 -0.89 -25.17
N LEU A 160 21.77 -1.52 -24.08
CA LEU A 160 20.38 -1.98 -24.01
C LEU A 160 19.41 -0.80 -24.04
N ARG A 161 19.65 0.26 -23.26
CA ARG A 161 18.82 1.47 -23.28
C ARG A 161 18.71 2.06 -24.69
N GLU A 162 19.82 2.15 -25.42
CA GLU A 162 19.87 2.63 -26.81
C GLU A 162 19.07 1.71 -27.75
N ALA A 163 19.22 0.40 -27.63
CA ALA A 163 18.50 -0.60 -28.43
C ALA A 163 16.98 -0.53 -28.23
N LEU A 164 16.52 -0.18 -27.03
CA LEU A 164 15.10 -0.13 -26.67
C LEU A 164 14.41 1.22 -26.99
N GLN A 165 15.14 2.27 -27.36
CA GLN A 165 14.59 3.62 -27.61
C GLN A 165 13.42 3.63 -28.61
N LEU A 166 13.51 2.82 -29.67
CA LEU A 166 12.49 2.77 -30.71
C LEU A 166 11.26 1.94 -30.32
N ARG A 167 11.29 1.30 -29.13
CA ARG A 167 10.29 0.34 -28.67
C ARG A 167 9.74 0.66 -27.28
N LEU A 168 9.90 1.89 -26.79
CA LEU A 168 9.41 2.28 -25.46
C LEU A 168 7.91 2.02 -25.25
N ALA A 169 7.09 2.17 -26.30
CA ALA A 169 5.66 1.85 -26.26
C ALA A 169 5.34 0.35 -26.27
N ASN A 170 6.26 -0.48 -26.76
CA ASN A 170 6.07 -1.93 -26.83
C ASN A 170 7.41 -2.65 -26.61
N PRO A 171 7.97 -2.56 -25.38
CA PRO A 171 9.30 -3.06 -25.10
C PRO A 171 9.31 -4.59 -25.15
N PRO A 172 10.43 -5.20 -25.55
CA PRO A 172 10.63 -6.63 -25.36
C PRO A 172 10.63 -6.97 -23.86
N LEU A 173 10.29 -8.21 -23.56
CA LEU A 173 10.54 -8.80 -22.25
C LEU A 173 12.05 -9.01 -22.10
N VAL A 174 12.60 -8.81 -20.90
CA VAL A 174 14.05 -8.88 -20.69
C VAL A 174 14.38 -9.87 -19.58
N ILE A 175 15.32 -10.77 -19.86
CA ILE A 175 15.97 -11.63 -18.87
C ILE A 175 17.45 -11.26 -18.82
N LEU A 176 17.86 -10.72 -17.68
CA LEU A 176 19.26 -10.43 -17.38
C LEU A 176 19.92 -11.66 -16.77
N MET A 177 20.94 -12.19 -17.42
CA MET A 177 21.68 -13.35 -16.93
C MET A 177 23.08 -12.97 -16.48
N SER A 178 23.64 -13.73 -15.52
CA SER A 178 25.05 -13.60 -15.14
C SER A 178 25.51 -14.78 -14.27
N ARG A 179 26.82 -15.00 -14.21
CA ARG A 179 27.49 -15.82 -13.18
C ARG A 179 27.83 -15.02 -11.92
N SER A 180 27.76 -13.69 -11.98
CA SER A 180 28.21 -12.83 -10.89
C SER A 180 27.29 -12.91 -9.68
N PRO A 181 27.83 -13.03 -8.45
CA PRO A 181 27.01 -12.94 -7.23
C PRO A 181 26.36 -11.56 -7.07
N ARG A 182 26.84 -10.55 -7.81
CA ARG A 182 26.31 -9.18 -7.84
C ARG A 182 25.00 -9.04 -8.62
N LEU A 183 24.54 -10.09 -9.33
CA LEU A 183 23.33 -10.02 -10.16
C LEU A 183 22.09 -9.55 -9.38
N GLU A 184 21.88 -10.08 -8.18
CA GLU A 184 20.72 -9.73 -7.35
C GLU A 184 20.81 -8.29 -6.82
N SER A 185 21.98 -7.84 -6.40
CA SER A 185 22.18 -6.48 -5.86
C SER A 185 22.22 -5.39 -6.94
N LYS A 186 22.59 -5.74 -8.17
CA LYS A 186 22.65 -4.81 -9.32
C LYS A 186 21.36 -4.78 -10.15
N ARG A 187 20.40 -5.65 -9.86
CA ARG A 187 19.13 -5.76 -10.59
C ARG A 187 18.38 -4.43 -10.67
N ASP A 188 18.14 -3.79 -9.53
CA ASP A 188 17.27 -2.60 -9.46
C ASP A 188 17.95 -1.41 -10.14
N GLU A 189 19.25 -1.24 -9.91
CA GLU A 189 20.10 -0.28 -10.65
C GLU A 189 20.00 -0.50 -12.16
N PHE A 190 20.18 -1.74 -12.63
CA PHE A 190 20.12 -2.07 -14.07
C PHE A 190 18.72 -1.79 -14.65
N ARG A 191 17.66 -2.22 -13.96
CA ARG A 191 16.26 -1.98 -14.36
C ARG A 191 15.98 -0.49 -14.54
N ASP A 192 16.27 0.28 -13.49
CA ASP A 192 15.90 1.71 -13.42
C ASP A 192 16.71 2.54 -14.40
N GLU A 193 18.01 2.24 -14.52
CA GLU A 193 18.85 2.91 -15.48
C GLU A 193 18.40 2.59 -16.91
N VAL A 194 18.22 1.33 -17.28
CA VAL A 194 17.79 0.98 -18.65
C VAL A 194 16.39 1.51 -18.97
N GLY A 195 15.54 1.68 -17.95
CA GLY A 195 14.14 2.10 -18.10
C GLY A 195 13.19 0.93 -18.31
N LEU A 196 13.49 -0.22 -17.70
CA LEU A 196 12.67 -1.43 -17.79
C LEU A 196 11.54 -1.42 -16.76
N LEU A 197 10.41 -2.02 -17.12
CA LEU A 197 9.34 -2.29 -16.15
C LEU A 197 9.66 -3.54 -15.34
N ASP A 198 9.43 -3.48 -14.04
CA ASP A 198 9.59 -4.65 -13.16
C ASP A 198 8.75 -5.85 -13.63
N SER A 199 7.56 -5.61 -14.17
CA SER A 199 6.67 -6.65 -14.68
C SER A 199 7.16 -7.31 -15.99
N GLY A 200 8.06 -6.66 -16.73
CA GLY A 200 8.66 -7.15 -17.98
C GLY A 200 10.12 -7.59 -17.86
N PHE A 201 10.68 -7.62 -16.65
CA PHE A 201 12.10 -7.82 -16.41
C PHE A 201 12.37 -8.92 -15.36
N ARG A 202 13.27 -9.86 -15.66
CA ARG A 202 13.70 -10.92 -14.71
C ARG A 202 15.21 -11.08 -14.73
N ILE A 203 15.74 -11.71 -13.68
CA ILE A 203 17.13 -12.13 -13.60
C ILE A 203 17.21 -13.66 -13.61
N LEU A 204 18.31 -14.21 -14.13
CA LEU A 204 18.57 -15.64 -14.18
C LEU A 204 20.07 -15.89 -13.94
N LYS A 205 20.44 -16.69 -12.94
CA LYS A 205 21.85 -17.06 -12.79
C LYS A 205 22.20 -18.07 -13.89
N LYS A 206 23.37 -17.94 -14.52
CA LYS A 206 23.79 -18.86 -15.60
C LYS A 206 23.82 -20.32 -15.09
N GLU A 207 24.20 -20.55 -13.83
CA GLU A 207 24.16 -21.87 -13.16
C GLU A 207 22.75 -22.51 -13.05
N ASP A 208 21.69 -21.69 -12.98
CA ASP A 208 20.32 -22.19 -12.90
C ASP A 208 19.84 -22.79 -14.23
N ILE A 209 20.51 -22.48 -15.35
CA ILE A 209 20.11 -22.89 -16.69
C ILE A 209 20.38 -24.38 -16.91
N GLU A 210 21.42 -24.95 -16.30
CA GLU A 210 21.82 -26.34 -16.53
C GLU A 210 20.85 -27.35 -15.90
N ASN A 211 20.52 -27.16 -14.62
CA ASN A 211 19.94 -28.22 -13.80
C ASN A 211 18.53 -27.93 -13.29
N THR A 212 17.89 -26.87 -13.77
CA THR A 212 16.57 -26.45 -13.30
C THR A 212 15.63 -26.06 -14.45
N ASN A 213 14.34 -25.91 -14.14
CA ASN A 213 13.33 -25.36 -15.05
C ASN A 213 13.10 -23.86 -14.81
N ARG A 214 14.11 -23.15 -14.28
CA ARG A 214 13.96 -21.76 -13.83
C ARG A 214 13.80 -20.81 -15.01
N LEU A 215 14.45 -21.06 -16.15
CA LEU A 215 14.26 -20.29 -17.37
C LEU A 215 12.79 -20.33 -17.81
N GLU A 216 12.22 -21.53 -17.91
CA GLU A 216 10.84 -21.78 -18.29
C GLU A 216 9.85 -21.11 -17.33
N LEU A 217 10.12 -21.19 -16.02
CA LEU A 217 9.29 -20.54 -15.00
C LEU A 217 9.33 -19.00 -15.10
N GLN A 218 10.49 -18.41 -15.40
CA GLN A 218 10.56 -16.96 -15.62
C GLN A 218 9.84 -16.54 -16.91
N LEU A 219 9.97 -17.34 -17.97
CA LEU A 219 9.25 -17.12 -19.22
C LEU A 219 7.74 -17.21 -19.05
N GLU A 220 7.26 -18.21 -18.30
CA GLU A 220 5.84 -18.36 -17.96
C GLU A 220 5.33 -17.10 -17.26
N ARG A 221 6.00 -16.67 -16.20
CA ARG A 221 5.63 -15.45 -15.44
C ARG A 221 5.65 -14.19 -16.29
N LEU A 222 6.64 -14.04 -17.17
CA LEU A 222 6.73 -12.89 -18.08
C LEU A 222 5.58 -12.93 -19.12
N ALA A 223 5.27 -14.11 -19.65
CA ALA A 223 4.22 -14.29 -20.65
C ALA A 223 2.81 -14.12 -20.07
N GLU A 224 2.55 -14.60 -18.85
CA GLU A 224 1.26 -14.43 -18.17
C GLU A 224 0.88 -12.95 -18.03
N ASN A 225 1.86 -12.11 -17.75
CA ASN A 225 1.69 -10.68 -17.44
C ASN A 225 2.07 -9.75 -18.59
N SER A 226 2.45 -10.29 -19.77
CA SER A 226 3.00 -9.49 -20.87
C SER A 226 2.02 -8.42 -21.35
N THR A 227 0.74 -8.76 -21.44
CA THR A 227 -0.31 -7.83 -21.90
C THR A 227 -0.44 -6.62 -20.97
N ASP A 228 -0.45 -6.85 -19.66
CA ASP A 228 -0.57 -5.78 -18.65
C ASP A 228 0.73 -4.97 -18.57
N SER A 229 1.89 -5.64 -18.64
CA SER A 229 3.20 -4.98 -18.76
C SER A 229 3.27 -4.05 -19.96
N HIS A 230 2.80 -4.48 -21.13
CA HIS A 230 2.78 -3.63 -22.33
C HIS A 230 1.77 -2.50 -22.23
N ALA A 231 0.62 -2.71 -21.58
CA ALA A 231 -0.32 -1.63 -21.33
C ALA A 231 0.27 -0.55 -20.41
N LEU A 232 0.98 -0.96 -19.34
CA LEU A 232 1.69 -0.04 -18.46
C LEU A 232 2.83 0.67 -19.18
N ALA A 233 3.59 -0.04 -20.02
CA ALA A 233 4.66 0.56 -20.84
C ALA A 233 4.12 1.63 -21.78
N ARG A 234 2.99 1.37 -22.46
CA ARG A 234 2.30 2.36 -23.30
C ARG A 234 1.88 3.57 -22.49
N LEU A 235 1.32 3.38 -21.29
CA LEU A 235 0.93 4.49 -20.42
C LEU A 235 2.14 5.34 -20.02
N PHE A 236 3.24 4.74 -19.58
CA PHE A 236 4.43 5.49 -19.19
C PHE A 236 5.10 6.18 -20.38
N HIS A 237 5.15 5.54 -21.54
CA HIS A 237 5.64 6.18 -22.76
C HIS A 237 4.74 7.36 -23.18
N ALA A 238 3.42 7.18 -23.17
CA ALA A 238 2.47 8.24 -23.46
C ALA A 238 2.60 9.40 -22.46
N LEU A 239 2.82 9.10 -21.17
CA LEU A 239 3.08 10.09 -20.15
C LEU A 239 4.39 10.83 -20.40
N GLU A 240 5.48 10.12 -20.73
CA GLU A 240 6.78 10.73 -21.02
C GLU A 240 6.69 11.70 -22.22
N VAL A 241 6.07 11.25 -23.32
CA VAL A 241 5.85 12.07 -24.51
C VAL A 241 4.93 13.25 -24.20
N GLY A 242 3.80 13.00 -23.52
CA GLY A 242 2.82 14.02 -23.19
C GLY A 242 3.34 15.07 -22.19
N VAL A 243 4.18 14.67 -21.23
CA VAL A 243 4.86 15.61 -20.32
C VAL A 243 5.84 16.48 -21.08
N LYS A 244 6.66 15.92 -22.00
CA LYS A 244 7.58 16.70 -22.83
C LYS A 244 6.83 17.72 -23.69
N GLN A 245 5.79 17.28 -24.39
CA GLN A 245 4.98 18.14 -25.26
C GLN A 245 4.18 19.18 -24.46
N GLY A 246 3.59 18.78 -23.33
CA GLY A 246 2.89 19.67 -22.41
C GLY A 246 3.80 20.76 -21.88
N ALA A 247 5.00 20.39 -21.40
CA ALA A 247 6.00 21.34 -20.95
C ALA A 247 6.42 22.33 -22.06
N GLU A 248 6.65 21.86 -23.29
CA GLU A 248 6.96 22.75 -24.41
C GLU A 248 5.84 23.75 -24.71
N ARG A 249 4.57 23.32 -24.66
CA ARG A 249 3.41 24.19 -24.88
C ARG A 249 3.23 25.18 -23.73
N THR A 250 3.37 24.72 -22.48
CA THR A 250 3.38 25.58 -21.30
C THR A 250 4.45 26.66 -21.44
N LEU A 251 5.70 26.29 -21.74
CA LEU A 251 6.78 27.27 -21.94
C LEU A 251 6.49 28.23 -23.11
N ARG A 252 5.90 27.75 -24.21
CA ARG A 252 5.49 28.61 -25.33
C ARG A 252 4.41 29.61 -24.94
N LEU A 253 3.46 29.22 -24.10
CA LEU A 253 2.43 30.11 -23.57
C LEU A 253 3.05 31.14 -22.62
N LEU A 254 3.89 30.70 -21.69
CA LEU A 254 4.54 31.56 -20.70
C LEU A 254 5.51 32.56 -21.33
N ARG A 255 6.19 32.22 -22.42
CA ARG A 255 7.03 33.18 -23.19
C ARG A 255 6.23 34.35 -23.77
N LYS A 256 4.90 34.25 -23.87
CA LYS A 256 4.04 35.36 -24.31
C LYS A 256 3.70 36.32 -23.17
N MET A 257 3.89 35.91 -21.92
CA MET A 257 3.67 36.74 -20.75
C MET A 257 4.74 37.82 -20.72
N ARG A 258 4.30 39.08 -20.78
CA ARG A 258 5.21 40.23 -20.76
C ARG A 258 5.53 40.57 -19.32
N LEU A 259 6.65 41.24 -19.10
CA LEU A 259 6.97 41.82 -17.80
C LEU A 259 5.88 42.80 -17.33
N SER A 260 5.23 43.51 -18.27
CA SER A 260 4.07 44.35 -17.96
C SER A 260 2.91 43.55 -17.39
N ASP A 261 2.66 42.34 -17.90
CA ASP A 261 1.55 41.49 -17.45
C ASP A 261 1.83 41.00 -16.02
N VAL A 262 3.08 40.60 -15.73
CA VAL A 262 3.51 40.26 -14.37
C VAL A 262 3.38 41.46 -13.42
N GLY A 263 3.78 42.66 -13.88
CA GLY A 263 3.61 43.89 -13.11
C GLY A 263 2.14 44.22 -12.84
N GLN A 264 1.25 44.00 -13.80
CA GLN A 264 -0.20 44.17 -13.60
C GLN A 264 -0.78 43.11 -12.66
N ILE A 265 -0.36 41.85 -12.75
CA ILE A 265 -0.76 40.79 -11.80
C ILE A 265 -0.32 41.17 -10.38
N GLN A 266 0.92 41.61 -10.21
CA GLN A 266 1.43 42.10 -8.92
C GLN A 266 0.54 43.24 -8.40
N GLN A 267 0.38 44.30 -9.19
CA GLN A 267 -0.30 45.53 -8.76
C GLN A 267 -1.81 45.38 -8.55
N LEU A 268 -2.49 44.60 -9.40
CA LEU A 268 -3.96 44.53 -9.42
C LEU A 268 -4.53 43.34 -8.63
N LEU A 269 -3.70 42.34 -8.30
CA LEU A 269 -4.12 41.14 -7.59
C LEU A 269 -3.25 40.89 -6.35
N LEU A 270 -1.96 40.65 -6.56
CA LEU A 270 -1.11 40.09 -5.50
C LEU A 270 -0.80 41.07 -4.37
N ASP A 271 -0.66 42.36 -4.67
CA ASP A 271 -0.44 43.41 -3.66
C ASP A 271 -1.64 43.55 -2.72
N ALA A 272 -2.86 43.39 -3.25
CA ALA A 272 -4.08 43.40 -2.45
C ALA A 272 -4.23 42.14 -1.59
N GLU A 273 -3.72 41.01 -2.08
CA GLU A 273 -3.79 39.73 -1.38
C GLU A 273 -2.61 39.48 -0.45
N GLY A 274 -1.49 40.20 -0.59
CA GLY A 274 -0.26 39.95 0.17
C GLY A 274 0.50 38.71 -0.31
N GLN A 275 0.32 38.30 -1.58
CA GLN A 275 0.94 37.09 -2.13
C GLN A 275 2.25 37.41 -2.88
N PRO A 276 3.34 36.65 -2.67
CA PRO A 276 4.57 36.82 -3.44
C PRO A 276 4.40 36.38 -4.90
N ALA A 277 4.76 37.23 -5.88
CA ALA A 277 4.65 36.89 -7.30
C ALA A 277 5.39 35.61 -7.70
N GLY A 278 6.58 35.36 -7.16
CA GLY A 278 7.32 34.12 -7.46
C GLY A 278 6.55 32.87 -7.04
N SER A 279 5.92 32.90 -5.87
CA SER A 279 5.10 31.80 -5.35
C SER A 279 3.86 31.59 -6.22
N TYR A 280 3.14 32.67 -6.49
CA TYR A 280 1.94 32.67 -7.33
C TYR A 280 2.22 32.17 -8.76
N LEU A 281 3.30 32.64 -9.40
CA LEU A 281 3.64 32.21 -10.75
C LEU A 281 3.98 30.72 -10.83
N VAL A 282 4.64 30.16 -9.81
CA VAL A 282 4.87 28.71 -9.72
C VAL A 282 3.56 27.95 -9.59
N ASP A 283 2.61 28.42 -8.78
CA ASP A 283 1.28 27.81 -8.67
C ASP A 283 0.54 27.84 -10.02
N VAL A 284 0.57 28.98 -10.71
CA VAL A 284 0.00 29.11 -12.07
C VAL A 284 0.69 28.15 -13.04
N PHE A 285 2.03 28.04 -13.00
CA PHE A 285 2.77 27.15 -13.89
C PHE A 285 2.40 25.69 -13.67
N ASP A 286 2.25 25.25 -12.43
CA ASP A 286 1.81 23.89 -12.13
C ASP A 286 0.44 23.59 -12.74
N ARG A 287 -0.51 24.52 -12.59
CA ARG A 287 -1.89 24.33 -13.09
C ARG A 287 -1.95 24.38 -14.60
N VAL A 288 -1.19 25.26 -15.24
CA VAL A 288 -1.08 25.32 -16.70
C VAL A 288 -0.39 24.07 -17.23
N LEU A 289 0.69 23.60 -16.59
CA LEU A 289 1.37 22.36 -16.98
C LEU A 289 0.45 21.15 -16.82
N GLN A 290 -0.25 21.05 -15.69
CA GLN A 290 -1.24 20.01 -15.46
C GLN A 290 -2.32 20.02 -16.54
N HIS A 291 -2.88 21.19 -16.86
CA HIS A 291 -3.88 21.34 -17.92
C HIS A 291 -3.35 20.91 -19.30
N GLU A 292 -2.11 21.28 -19.63
CA GLU A 292 -1.48 20.87 -20.89
C GLU A 292 -1.18 19.37 -20.96
N ILE A 293 -0.92 18.70 -19.82
CA ILE A 293 -0.78 17.24 -19.73
C ILE A 293 -2.15 16.55 -19.85
N GLU A 294 -3.19 17.05 -19.18
CA GLU A 294 -4.57 16.53 -19.25
C GLU A 294 -5.14 16.54 -20.67
N ARG A 295 -4.66 17.47 -21.50
CA ARG A 295 -5.03 17.58 -22.91
C ARG A 295 -4.50 16.43 -23.79
N GLU A 296 -3.53 15.66 -23.32
CA GLU A 296 -2.87 14.62 -24.12
C GLU A 296 -3.75 13.38 -24.29
N ALA A 297 -4.44 13.30 -25.43
CA ALA A 297 -5.32 12.17 -25.76
C ALA A 297 -4.60 10.82 -25.64
N GLY A 298 -3.32 10.75 -26.02
CA GLY A 298 -2.53 9.52 -25.91
C GLY A 298 -2.36 9.01 -24.47
N ILE A 299 -2.30 9.91 -23.47
CA ILE A 299 -2.27 9.53 -22.05
C ILE A 299 -3.63 8.94 -21.66
N ILE A 300 -4.73 9.60 -22.06
CA ILE A 300 -6.09 9.17 -21.74
C ILE A 300 -6.39 7.80 -22.36
N ASP A 301 -6.08 7.61 -23.63
CA ASP A 301 -6.28 6.35 -24.35
C ASP A 301 -5.48 5.20 -23.71
N ALA A 302 -4.23 5.45 -23.31
CA ALA A 302 -3.41 4.46 -22.62
C ALA A 302 -3.93 4.17 -21.20
N ALA A 303 -4.44 5.18 -20.48
CA ALA A 303 -5.03 5.00 -19.15
C ALA A 303 -6.33 4.16 -19.21
N LEU A 304 -7.16 4.37 -20.24
CA LEU A 304 -8.35 3.54 -20.48
C LEU A 304 -7.99 2.06 -20.69
N ALA A 305 -6.86 1.77 -21.34
CA ALA A 305 -6.39 0.40 -21.49
C ALA A 305 -5.99 -0.25 -20.15
N VAL A 306 -5.48 0.54 -19.19
CA VAL A 306 -5.10 0.07 -17.85
C VAL A 306 -6.31 -0.27 -16.98
N ASN A 307 -7.48 0.33 -17.23
CA ASN A 307 -8.73 -0.04 -16.53
C ASN A 307 -9.13 -1.51 -16.76
N GLY A 308 -8.56 -2.18 -17.76
CA GLY A 308 -8.74 -3.61 -18.00
C GLY A 308 -7.98 -4.53 -17.04
N PHE A 309 -7.16 -3.98 -16.13
CA PHE A 309 -6.39 -4.79 -15.18
C PHE A 309 -7.32 -5.54 -14.22
N SER A 310 -7.08 -6.84 -14.05
CA SER A 310 -7.90 -7.70 -13.19
C SER A 310 -7.17 -7.99 -11.87
N ALA A 311 -7.78 -7.58 -10.76
CA ALA A 311 -7.28 -7.86 -9.40
C ALA A 311 -6.99 -9.35 -9.12
N ALA A 312 -7.69 -10.27 -9.80
CA ALA A 312 -7.54 -11.71 -9.64
C ALA A 312 -6.30 -12.32 -10.32
N LYS A 313 -5.55 -11.56 -11.15
CA LYS A 313 -4.46 -12.08 -12.01
C LYS A 313 -3.13 -11.35 -11.81
N HIS A 314 -2.88 -10.78 -10.64
CA HIS A 314 -1.62 -10.07 -10.40
C HIS A 314 -0.44 -11.02 -10.20
N PRO A 315 0.75 -10.68 -10.72
CA PRO A 315 1.94 -11.45 -10.46
C PRO A 315 2.28 -11.41 -8.96
N PRO A 316 2.86 -12.49 -8.41
CA PRO A 316 3.47 -12.41 -7.09
C PRO A 316 4.56 -11.32 -7.09
N PRO A 317 4.77 -10.62 -5.96
CA PRO A 317 5.81 -9.62 -5.86
C PRO A 317 7.16 -10.26 -6.16
N TYR A 318 7.87 -9.68 -7.13
CA TYR A 318 9.19 -10.16 -7.52
C TYR A 318 10.27 -9.75 -6.50
N VAL A 319 10.05 -8.63 -5.81
CA VAL A 319 10.89 -8.10 -4.74
C VAL A 319 10.08 -8.00 -3.46
N ALA A 320 10.61 -8.50 -2.36
CA ALA A 320 9.98 -8.33 -1.06
C ALA A 320 10.18 -6.90 -0.54
N GLY A 321 9.09 -6.24 -0.13
CA GLY A 321 9.15 -5.07 0.76
C GLY A 321 9.63 -3.76 0.15
N SER A 322 9.45 -3.52 -1.15
CA SER A 322 9.70 -2.19 -1.73
C SER A 322 8.83 -1.10 -1.06
N ALA A 323 9.46 0.05 -0.78
CA ALA A 323 8.79 1.24 -0.23
C ALA A 323 8.26 2.19 -1.33
N ASP A 324 8.43 1.85 -2.61
CA ASP A 324 8.19 2.77 -3.74
C ASP A 324 6.73 3.25 -3.81
N LEU A 325 5.78 2.36 -3.50
CA LEU A 325 4.37 2.73 -3.42
C LEU A 325 4.11 3.76 -2.30
N GLN A 326 4.80 3.64 -1.16
CA GLN A 326 4.67 4.60 -0.06
C GLN A 326 5.31 5.94 -0.41
N GLU A 327 6.39 5.92 -1.17
CA GLU A 327 6.99 7.14 -1.70
C GLU A 327 6.04 7.85 -2.68
N LEU A 328 5.35 7.12 -3.56
CA LEU A 328 4.33 7.71 -4.41
C LEU A 328 3.21 8.36 -3.60
N VAL A 329 2.67 7.64 -2.60
CA VAL A 329 1.62 8.16 -1.69
C VAL A 329 2.10 9.43 -0.98
N GLN A 330 3.33 9.45 -0.46
CA GLN A 330 3.90 10.63 0.20
C GLN A 330 3.98 11.84 -0.73
N ARG A 331 4.40 11.66 -1.98
CA ARG A 331 4.52 12.73 -2.99
C ARG A 331 3.17 13.27 -3.47
N LEU A 332 2.10 12.47 -3.37
CA LEU A 332 0.73 12.92 -3.57
C LEU A 332 0.25 13.81 -2.43
N LEU A 333 0.61 13.51 -1.18
CA LEU A 333 0.08 14.18 0.01
C LEU A 333 0.81 15.48 0.35
N THR A 334 2.11 15.56 0.08
CA THR A 334 2.98 16.66 0.52
C THR A 334 3.62 17.40 -0.63
N GLN A 335 3.96 18.68 -0.40
CA GLN A 335 4.80 19.45 -1.31
C GLN A 335 6.27 19.02 -1.17
N HIS A 336 7.02 19.15 -2.26
CA HIS A 336 8.47 18.91 -2.25
C HIS A 336 9.17 19.95 -1.36
N GLU A 337 10.20 19.53 -0.59
CA GLU A 337 10.95 20.39 0.34
C GLU A 337 11.53 21.66 -0.31
N ASN A 338 12.09 21.55 -1.52
CA ASN A 338 12.54 22.71 -2.30
C ASN A 338 11.48 23.79 -2.52
N ARG A 339 10.17 23.43 -2.58
CA ARG A 339 9.09 24.40 -2.72
C ARG A 339 8.86 25.21 -1.45
N LEU A 340 9.23 24.68 -0.29
CA LEU A 340 9.08 25.36 1.00
C LEU A 340 9.97 26.59 1.13
N ARG A 341 10.95 26.75 0.22
CA ARG A 341 11.76 27.98 0.08
C ARG A 341 10.95 29.17 -0.44
N LEU A 342 9.80 28.91 -1.08
CA LEU A 342 8.88 29.96 -1.52
C LEU A 342 7.93 30.29 -0.37
N PRO A 343 7.87 31.56 0.06
CA PRO A 343 6.95 31.97 1.11
C PRO A 343 5.49 31.84 0.63
N GLY A 344 4.59 31.48 1.55
CA GLY A 344 3.14 31.42 1.26
C GLY A 344 2.47 32.80 1.24
N SER A 345 3.09 33.79 1.88
CA SER A 345 2.62 35.16 2.06
C SER A 345 3.81 36.10 2.19
N VAL A 346 3.65 37.38 1.82
CA VAL A 346 4.61 38.43 2.14
C VAL A 346 4.56 38.72 3.64
N GLY A 347 5.65 38.40 4.34
CA GLY A 347 5.81 38.71 5.77
C GLY A 347 5.36 37.61 6.75
N ALA A 348 4.53 36.65 6.31
CA ALA A 348 4.17 35.52 7.18
C ALA A 348 5.22 34.41 7.17
N LEU A 349 5.56 33.89 8.35
CA LEU A 349 6.50 32.78 8.52
C LEU A 349 5.89 31.39 8.29
N VAL A 350 4.56 31.31 8.24
CA VAL A 350 3.82 30.06 8.04
C VAL A 350 2.76 30.24 6.95
N ALA A 351 2.38 29.13 6.34
CA ALA A 351 1.32 29.04 5.34
C ALA A 351 0.35 27.91 5.68
N PHE A 352 -0.83 27.97 5.07
CA PHE A 352 -1.82 26.91 5.18
C PHE A 352 -1.23 25.55 4.76
N GLY A 353 -1.49 24.52 5.57
CA GLY A 353 -0.96 23.17 5.36
C GLY A 353 0.45 22.92 5.90
N ASP A 354 1.12 23.93 6.48
CA ASP A 354 2.44 23.74 7.09
C ASP A 354 2.40 22.78 8.27
N LEU A 355 3.38 21.88 8.30
CA LEU A 355 3.66 20.96 9.39
C LEU A 355 4.84 21.51 10.20
N LEU A 356 4.59 21.87 11.46
CA LEU A 356 5.58 22.44 12.36
C LEU A 356 5.92 21.46 13.46
N ARG A 357 7.21 21.36 13.80
CA ARG A 357 7.69 20.46 14.85
C ARG A 357 8.70 21.17 15.75
N MET A 358 8.71 20.76 17.01
CA MET A 358 9.77 21.12 17.96
C MET A 358 11.05 20.32 17.63
N PRO A 359 12.22 20.96 17.48
CA PRO A 359 13.48 20.23 17.39
C PRO A 359 13.76 19.42 18.66
N PRO A 360 14.44 18.26 18.58
CA PRO A 360 14.73 17.42 19.75
C PRO A 360 15.48 18.14 20.88
N GLU A 361 16.32 19.09 20.51
CA GLU A 361 17.17 19.91 21.37
C GLU A 361 16.48 21.15 21.98
N ALA A 362 15.24 21.47 21.57
CA ALA A 362 14.52 22.63 22.08
C ALA A 362 13.91 22.39 23.47
N ASP A 363 13.80 23.45 24.27
CA ASP A 363 13.22 23.39 25.63
C ASP A 363 11.68 23.47 25.56
N ALA A 364 11.01 22.33 25.72
CA ALA A 364 9.55 22.24 25.69
C ALA A 364 8.86 23.19 26.69
N ASN A 365 9.43 23.40 27.89
CA ASN A 365 8.85 24.31 28.88
C ASN A 365 9.02 25.78 28.49
N ARG A 366 10.09 26.11 27.77
CA ARG A 366 10.27 27.46 27.19
C ARG A 366 9.27 27.68 26.07
N LEU A 367 9.15 26.73 25.15
CA LEU A 367 8.23 26.83 24.02
C LEU A 367 6.76 26.92 24.48
N GLN A 368 6.35 26.06 25.42
CA GLN A 368 5.01 26.11 26.01
C GLN A 368 4.71 27.49 26.61
N ARG A 369 5.67 28.12 27.29
CA ARG A 369 5.50 29.49 27.81
C ARG A 369 5.46 30.57 26.72
N ALA A 370 6.15 30.34 25.60
CA ALA A 370 6.23 31.30 24.50
C ALA A 370 4.97 31.30 23.62
N ILE A 371 4.53 30.12 23.19
CA ILE A 371 3.40 29.99 22.25
C ILE A 371 2.10 29.51 22.91
N LEU A 372 2.15 29.07 24.18
CA LEU A 372 0.99 28.54 24.93
C LEU A 372 0.36 27.30 24.30
N VAL A 373 1.18 26.52 23.59
CA VAL A 373 0.81 25.25 22.97
C VAL A 373 1.58 24.14 23.67
N ASP A 374 0.88 23.09 24.09
CA ASP A 374 1.48 21.90 24.67
C ASP A 374 2.09 21.06 23.55
N LEU A 375 3.34 21.38 23.18
CA LEU A 375 4.11 20.71 22.13
C LEU A 375 5.27 19.90 22.72
N THR A 376 5.29 18.60 22.43
CA THR A 376 6.40 17.69 22.71
C THR A 376 7.15 17.32 21.42
N PRO A 377 8.37 16.76 21.49
CA PRO A 377 9.08 16.28 20.30
C PRO A 377 8.28 15.28 19.46
N GLU A 378 7.36 14.51 20.05
CA GLU A 378 6.53 13.51 19.37
C GLU A 378 5.32 14.11 18.68
N GLN A 379 5.03 15.38 18.90
CA GLN A 379 3.87 16.07 18.34
C GLN A 379 4.25 16.90 17.11
N VAL A 380 3.23 17.18 16.30
CA VAL A 380 3.33 18.03 15.11
C VAL A 380 2.12 18.95 15.08
N LEU A 381 2.33 20.18 14.64
CA LEU A 381 1.28 21.17 14.45
C LEU A 381 0.97 21.28 12.96
N LEU A 382 -0.31 21.28 12.61
CA LEU A 382 -0.77 21.61 11.27
C LEU A 382 -1.40 23.00 11.26
N VAL A 383 -0.93 23.88 10.39
CA VAL A 383 -1.50 25.21 10.18
C VAL A 383 -2.79 25.12 9.37
N LEU A 384 -3.91 25.48 10.01
CA LEU A 384 -5.25 25.41 9.42
C LEU A 384 -5.89 26.79 9.18
N THR A 385 -5.22 27.90 9.49
CA THR A 385 -5.73 29.23 9.12
C THR A 385 -5.81 29.34 7.60
N PRO A 386 -6.95 29.80 7.04
CA PRO A 386 -7.10 30.01 5.60
C PRO A 386 -5.95 30.85 5.02
N ALA A 387 -5.49 30.47 3.83
CA ALA A 387 -4.36 31.13 3.18
C ALA A 387 -4.60 32.64 2.99
N CYS A 388 -5.81 33.05 2.59
CA CYS A 388 -6.15 34.46 2.40
C CYS A 388 -6.05 35.30 3.68
N ASP A 389 -6.33 34.72 4.85
CA ASP A 389 -6.27 35.44 6.12
C ASP A 389 -4.82 35.59 6.62
N LEU A 390 -3.99 34.57 6.37
CA LEU A 390 -2.54 34.62 6.62
C LEU A 390 -1.85 35.60 5.65
N GLN A 391 -2.31 35.66 4.40
CA GLN A 391 -1.70 36.51 3.38
C GLN A 391 -1.97 38.00 3.63
N ARG A 392 -3.16 38.33 4.13
CA ARG A 392 -3.54 39.72 4.43
C ARG A 392 -3.12 40.20 5.82
N GLY A 393 -2.51 39.34 6.64
CA GLY A 393 -2.31 39.62 8.07
C GLY A 393 -3.64 39.87 8.80
N ALA A 394 -4.74 39.34 8.26
CA ALA A 394 -6.09 39.60 8.77
C ALA A 394 -6.46 38.66 9.93
N ALA A 395 -5.76 37.52 10.05
CA ALA A 395 -5.93 36.61 11.17
C ALA A 395 -5.14 37.12 12.39
N PRO A 396 -5.82 37.57 13.48
CA PRO A 396 -5.12 37.96 14.71
C PRO A 396 -4.45 36.76 15.40
N ARG A 397 -4.92 35.55 15.09
CA ARG A 397 -4.38 34.29 15.60
C ARG A 397 -4.37 33.22 14.51
N ILE A 398 -3.33 32.40 14.53
CA ILE A 398 -3.10 31.27 13.64
C ILE A 398 -3.68 30.03 14.29
N LEU A 399 -4.58 29.34 13.60
CA LEU A 399 -5.24 28.10 14.00
C LEU A 399 -4.31 26.92 13.74
N LEU A 400 -4.10 26.12 14.78
CA LEU A 400 -3.21 24.97 14.76
C LEU A 400 -3.99 23.72 15.18
N LEU A 401 -3.79 22.62 14.45
CA LEU A 401 -4.27 21.30 14.85
C LEU A 401 -3.09 20.48 15.37
N VAL A 402 -3.23 19.92 16.57
CA VAL A 402 -2.19 19.11 17.19
C VAL A 402 -2.36 17.65 16.79
N GLY A 403 -1.28 17.05 16.29
CA GLY A 403 -1.17 15.64 15.99
C GLY A 403 -0.01 14.98 16.72
N THR A 404 -0.06 13.66 16.83
CA THR A 404 1.07 12.85 17.33
C THR A 404 1.69 12.10 16.17
N VAL A 405 2.99 12.27 15.99
CA VAL A 405 3.79 11.54 15.01
C VAL A 405 4.00 10.11 15.51
N LYS A 406 3.71 9.14 14.66
CA LYS A 406 3.84 7.71 14.95
C LYS A 406 4.71 7.01 13.90
N PRO A 407 5.54 6.04 14.30
CA PRO A 407 6.22 5.17 13.34
C PRO A 407 5.19 4.32 12.60
N LEU A 408 5.52 3.90 11.38
CA LEU A 408 4.65 3.03 10.58
C LEU A 408 4.87 1.56 10.97
N ALA A 409 3.91 0.93 11.65
CA ALA A 409 3.91 -0.51 11.95
C ALA A 409 2.81 -1.24 11.18
N VAL A 410 2.88 -2.59 11.07
CA VAL A 410 1.92 -3.42 10.30
C VAL A 410 0.45 -3.18 10.69
N LYS A 411 0.18 -2.96 11.98
CA LYS A 411 -1.17 -2.64 12.47
C LYS A 411 -1.70 -1.28 12.00
N ASP A 412 -0.81 -0.38 11.57
CA ASP A 412 -1.17 0.98 11.16
C ASP A 412 -1.56 1.05 9.68
N TRP A 413 -1.56 -0.08 8.95
CA TRP A 413 -1.93 -0.14 7.54
C TRP A 413 -3.45 -0.25 7.32
N SER A 414 -4.24 -0.54 8.36
CA SER A 414 -5.70 -0.49 8.29
C SER A 414 -6.19 0.95 8.51
N TYR A 415 -6.88 1.51 7.52
CA TYR A 415 -7.53 2.81 7.61
C TYR A 415 -8.92 2.63 8.23
N GLY A 416 -9.09 3.06 9.48
CA GLY A 416 -10.41 3.22 10.10
C GLY A 416 -10.87 4.68 10.10
N ASP A 417 -11.98 4.99 10.77
CA ASP A 417 -12.53 6.35 10.94
C ASP A 417 -11.63 7.31 11.77
N ASP A 418 -10.47 6.85 12.22
CA ASP A 418 -9.50 7.67 12.94
C ASP A 418 -8.96 8.80 12.03
N ALA A 419 -8.98 10.03 12.54
CA ALA A 419 -8.37 11.17 11.86
C ALA A 419 -6.84 11.02 11.82
N ARG A 420 -6.32 10.52 10.71
CA ARG A 420 -4.89 10.29 10.51
C ARG A 420 -4.44 10.62 9.09
N THR A 421 -3.16 10.95 8.91
CA THR A 421 -2.57 10.95 7.56
C THR A 421 -2.18 9.54 7.14
N SER A 422 -2.12 9.28 5.83
CA SER A 422 -1.28 8.21 5.28
C SER A 422 0.20 8.47 5.58
N ALA A 423 1.08 7.56 5.16
CA ALA A 423 2.52 7.71 5.32
C ALA A 423 3.03 8.99 4.63
N ILE A 424 3.72 9.84 5.39
CA ILE A 424 4.38 11.07 4.95
C ILE A 424 5.81 11.07 5.47
N ARG A 425 6.70 11.84 4.82
CA ARG A 425 8.09 11.96 5.24
C ARG A 425 8.22 13.09 6.27
N ILE A 426 8.65 12.75 7.48
CA ILE A 426 8.98 13.70 8.55
C ILE A 426 10.38 13.33 9.03
N ASP A 427 11.32 14.26 8.99
CA ASP A 427 12.72 14.05 9.37
C ASP A 427 13.38 12.90 8.61
N ASN A 428 13.15 12.88 7.30
CA ASN A 428 13.64 11.87 6.37
C ASN A 428 13.15 10.44 6.59
N GLU A 429 12.19 10.24 7.50
CA GLU A 429 11.58 8.93 7.78
C GLU A 429 10.10 8.90 7.39
N LEU A 430 9.64 7.73 6.91
CA LEU A 430 8.21 7.50 6.68
C LEU A 430 7.49 7.33 8.02
N ARG A 431 6.58 8.26 8.30
CA ARG A 431 5.79 8.31 9.53
C ARG A 431 4.35 8.64 9.18
N TRP A 432 3.45 8.48 10.14
CA TRP A 432 2.07 8.94 9.99
C TRP A 432 1.68 9.78 11.19
N VAL A 433 0.69 10.65 11.03
CA VAL A 433 0.23 11.53 12.09
C VAL A 433 -1.16 11.12 12.53
N LYS A 434 -1.33 10.84 13.83
CA LYS A 434 -2.65 10.72 14.45
C LYS A 434 -3.11 12.11 14.88
N TRP A 435 -4.12 12.65 14.21
CA TRP A 435 -4.66 13.97 14.52
C TRP A 435 -5.65 13.90 15.67
N ASN A 436 -5.55 14.84 16.59
CA ASN A 436 -6.57 15.02 17.61
C ASN A 436 -7.51 16.16 17.19
N LEU A 437 -8.63 15.81 16.55
CA LEU A 437 -9.61 16.78 16.04
C LEU A 437 -10.23 17.69 17.12
N LYS A 438 -10.00 17.39 18.40
CA LYS A 438 -10.46 18.21 19.55
C LYS A 438 -9.33 19.03 20.18
N HIS A 439 -8.07 18.79 19.83
CA HIS A 439 -6.93 19.53 20.34
C HIS A 439 -6.48 20.55 19.31
N ILE A 440 -7.08 21.72 19.43
CA ILE A 440 -6.89 22.83 18.52
C ILE A 440 -6.37 23.97 19.36
N ASP A 441 -5.28 24.56 18.89
CA ASP A 441 -4.67 25.71 19.53
C ASP A 441 -4.68 26.90 18.60
N THR A 442 -4.40 28.06 19.18
CA THR A 442 -4.19 29.27 18.41
C THR A 442 -2.98 30.00 18.93
N VAL A 443 -2.18 30.59 18.04
CA VAL A 443 -0.99 31.39 18.41
C VAL A 443 -1.05 32.74 17.71
N SER A 444 -0.53 33.80 18.31
CA SER A 444 -0.35 35.05 17.55
C SER A 444 0.83 34.95 16.59
N GLU A 445 0.86 35.83 15.59
CA GLU A 445 1.99 35.95 14.67
C GLU A 445 3.30 36.26 15.40
N SER A 446 3.29 37.17 16.37
CA SER A 446 4.47 37.49 17.20
C SER A 446 4.99 36.29 18.00
N GLN A 447 4.09 35.46 18.53
CA GLN A 447 4.47 34.27 19.29
C GLN A 447 5.17 33.25 18.41
N ILE A 448 4.60 32.96 17.22
CA ILE A 448 5.20 31.99 16.31
C ILE A 448 6.52 32.53 15.73
N SER A 449 6.63 33.83 15.44
CA SER A 449 7.88 34.45 14.99
C SER A 449 9.01 34.31 15.99
N ASN A 450 8.74 34.62 17.27
CA ASN A 450 9.73 34.43 18.32
C ASN A 450 10.16 32.97 18.46
N ALA A 451 9.24 32.01 18.28
CA ALA A 451 9.55 30.58 18.34
C ALA A 451 10.44 30.12 17.16
N PHE A 452 10.22 30.65 15.95
CA PHE A 452 11.11 30.40 14.81
C PHE A 452 12.49 31.03 15.00
N GLU A 453 12.56 32.29 15.45
CA GLU A 453 13.83 32.99 15.71
C GLU A 453 14.67 32.32 16.82
N ALA A 454 14.00 31.81 17.85
CA ALA A 454 14.65 31.05 18.93
C ALA A 454 15.05 29.62 18.51
N GLY A 455 14.63 29.17 17.33
CA GLY A 455 14.84 27.80 16.86
C GLY A 455 14.03 26.75 17.63
N ASP A 456 12.97 27.16 18.34
CA ASP A 456 12.12 26.25 19.11
C ASP A 456 11.07 25.53 18.24
N VAL A 457 10.80 26.07 17.05
CA VAL A 457 9.89 25.46 16.06
C VAL A 457 10.54 25.50 14.69
N ARG A 458 10.34 24.44 13.89
CA ARG A 458 10.75 24.40 12.49
C ARG A 458 9.69 23.80 11.59
N LEU A 459 9.72 24.21 10.32
CA LEU A 459 8.93 23.62 9.25
C LEU A 459 9.52 22.26 8.84
N VAL A 460 8.71 21.20 8.91
CA VAL A 460 9.12 19.83 8.54
C VAL A 460 8.45 19.31 7.28
N GLY A 461 7.45 20.03 6.77
CA GLY A 461 6.75 19.70 5.52
C GLY A 461 5.54 20.60 5.31
N ARG A 462 4.92 20.51 4.14
CA ARG A 462 3.63 21.16 3.85
C ARG A 462 2.70 20.16 3.18
N LEU A 463 1.52 19.94 3.75
CA LEU A 463 0.46 19.18 3.09
C LEU A 463 -0.02 19.94 1.86
N ARG A 464 -0.37 19.21 0.79
CA ARG A 464 -1.08 19.82 -0.33
C ARG A 464 -2.46 20.29 0.13
N GLU A 465 -2.93 21.36 -0.49
CA GLU A 465 -4.13 22.09 -0.08
C GLU A 465 -5.36 21.19 0.09
N GLY A 466 -5.62 20.27 -0.84
CA GLY A 466 -6.77 19.36 -0.75
C GLY A 466 -6.80 18.52 0.53
N HIS A 467 -5.63 18.03 0.98
CA HIS A 467 -5.54 17.23 2.20
C HIS A 467 -5.58 18.08 3.47
N ALA A 468 -5.00 19.29 3.43
CA ALA A 468 -5.12 20.23 4.53
C ALA A 468 -6.58 20.71 4.72
N LEU A 469 -7.30 20.96 3.63
CA LEU A 469 -8.72 21.32 3.64
C LEU A 469 -9.59 20.18 4.16
N GLU A 470 -9.31 18.94 3.78
CA GLU A 470 -10.02 17.78 4.33
C GLU A 470 -9.92 17.71 5.85
N LEU A 471 -8.72 17.90 6.41
CA LEU A 471 -8.51 17.94 7.87
C LEU A 471 -9.21 19.14 8.52
N GLN A 472 -9.16 20.32 7.88
CA GLN A 472 -9.88 21.51 8.34
C GLN A 472 -11.39 21.25 8.41
N GLN A 473 -11.97 20.64 7.38
CA GLN A 473 -13.39 20.29 7.33
C GLN A 473 -13.76 19.30 8.44
N ARG A 474 -12.95 18.27 8.67
CA ARG A 474 -13.16 17.30 9.77
C ARG A 474 -13.13 17.97 11.14
N VAL A 475 -12.20 18.91 11.36
CA VAL A 475 -12.12 19.72 12.59
C VAL A 475 -13.41 20.55 12.78
N LEU A 476 -13.81 21.30 11.76
CA LEU A 476 -15.00 22.15 11.83
C LEU A 476 -16.29 21.34 12.02
N ALA A 477 -16.41 20.19 11.35
CA ALA A 477 -17.54 19.28 11.53
C ALA A 477 -17.58 18.66 12.94
N GLY A 478 -16.43 18.44 13.57
CA GLY A 478 -16.32 17.96 14.95
C GLY A 478 -16.71 19.02 15.98
N LEU A 479 -16.22 20.26 15.81
CA LEU A 479 -16.51 21.38 16.70
C LEU A 479 -17.92 21.94 16.53
N GLY A 480 -18.45 21.96 15.31
CA GLY A 480 -19.76 22.52 14.97
C GLY A 480 -20.95 21.67 15.41
N ARG A 481 -20.73 20.54 16.10
CA ARG A 481 -21.82 19.71 16.63
C ARG A 481 -22.52 20.45 17.76
N ILE A 482 -23.76 20.85 17.50
CA ILE A 482 -24.65 21.36 18.55
C ILE A 482 -25.04 20.15 19.42
N GLY A 483 -24.80 20.26 20.74
CA GLY A 483 -25.25 19.25 21.69
C GLY A 483 -26.78 19.13 21.62
N GLN A 484 -27.26 18.06 21.00
CA GLN A 484 -28.67 17.69 21.06
C GLN A 484 -28.96 17.08 22.43
N MET A 485 -30.17 17.29 22.94
CA MET A 485 -30.62 16.54 24.11
C MET A 485 -30.44 15.05 23.84
N ALA A 486 -29.84 14.34 24.80
CA ALA A 486 -29.75 12.89 24.74
C ALA A 486 -31.17 12.33 24.57
N ALA A 487 -31.37 11.48 23.56
CA ALA A 487 -32.65 10.81 23.37
C ALA A 487 -32.98 10.03 24.64
N LEU A 488 -34.18 10.25 25.19
CA LEU A 488 -34.67 9.46 26.30
C LEU A 488 -34.86 8.00 25.85
N PRO A 489 -34.67 7.01 26.74
CA PRO A 489 -34.95 5.63 26.41
C PRO A 489 -36.40 5.45 25.95
N GLY A 490 -36.59 4.69 24.87
CA GLY A 490 -37.93 4.27 24.42
C GLY A 490 -38.36 3.00 25.14
N THR A 491 -39.67 2.78 25.30
CA THR A 491 -40.21 1.55 25.88
C THR A 491 -41.33 0.97 25.03
N PHE A 492 -41.45 -0.35 25.03
CA PHE A 492 -42.60 -1.04 24.45
C PHE A 492 -42.90 -2.35 25.20
N PRO A 493 -44.18 -2.76 25.29
CA PRO A 493 -44.57 -3.99 25.98
C PRO A 493 -44.30 -5.24 25.13
N VAL A 494 -44.03 -6.35 25.81
CA VAL A 494 -43.91 -7.70 25.25
C VAL A 494 -44.64 -8.71 26.13
N GLU A 495 -45.05 -9.82 25.54
CA GLU A 495 -45.59 -10.97 26.26
C GLU A 495 -44.46 -11.88 26.73
N LEU A 496 -44.64 -12.52 27.90
CA LEU A 496 -43.60 -13.35 28.49
C LEU A 496 -44.17 -14.71 28.91
N GLY A 497 -43.59 -15.78 28.39
CA GLY A 497 -43.78 -17.15 28.86
C GLY A 497 -42.60 -17.60 29.71
N LEU A 498 -42.90 -18.29 30.82
CA LEU A 498 -41.89 -18.85 31.72
C LEU A 498 -42.04 -20.36 31.81
N PHE A 499 -40.91 -21.05 31.77
CA PHE A 499 -40.89 -22.51 31.80
C PHE A 499 -39.74 -23.04 32.65
N TYR A 500 -39.90 -24.27 33.11
CA TYR A 500 -38.84 -25.10 33.68
C TYR A 500 -38.83 -26.47 32.99
N PRO A 501 -37.68 -27.15 32.89
CA PRO A 501 -37.63 -28.50 32.35
C PRO A 501 -38.15 -29.51 33.38
N ASP A 502 -39.19 -30.25 33.02
CA ASP A 502 -39.75 -31.33 33.84
C ASP A 502 -38.79 -32.54 33.94
N VAL A 503 -39.20 -33.61 34.63
CA VAL A 503 -38.38 -34.82 34.81
C VAL A 503 -37.91 -35.48 33.51
N GLU A 504 -38.65 -35.30 32.41
CA GLU A 504 -38.30 -35.80 31.08
C GLU A 504 -37.47 -34.80 30.28
N GLY A 505 -37.24 -33.60 30.82
CA GLY A 505 -36.53 -32.49 30.16
C GLY A 505 -37.42 -31.67 29.22
N ARG A 506 -38.74 -31.86 29.23
CA ARG A 506 -39.69 -31.07 28.44
C ARG A 506 -40.03 -29.77 29.16
N LEU A 507 -40.28 -28.71 28.40
CA LEU A 507 -40.61 -27.41 28.99
C LEU A 507 -42.03 -27.40 29.52
N LYS A 508 -42.16 -27.31 30.84
CA LYS A 508 -43.42 -27.14 31.54
C LYS A 508 -43.59 -25.69 31.95
N ALA A 509 -44.75 -25.11 31.64
CA ALA A 509 -45.05 -23.72 31.96
C ALA A 509 -45.06 -23.50 33.48
N LEU A 510 -44.47 -22.38 33.90
CA LEU A 510 -44.54 -21.89 35.26
C LEU A 510 -45.74 -20.96 35.40
N ASP A 511 -46.67 -21.31 36.28
CA ASP A 511 -47.89 -20.54 36.49
C ASP A 511 -47.60 -19.29 37.34
N VAL A 512 -47.56 -18.13 36.69
CA VAL A 512 -47.33 -16.83 37.30
C VAL A 512 -48.44 -15.89 36.87
N SER A 513 -49.42 -15.68 37.74
CA SER A 513 -50.62 -14.88 37.44
C SER A 513 -50.31 -13.44 37.00
N ALA A 514 -49.20 -12.87 37.46
CA ALA A 514 -48.74 -11.53 37.13
C ALA A 514 -48.22 -11.37 35.68
N LEU A 515 -47.97 -12.47 34.96
CA LEU A 515 -47.51 -12.40 33.55
C LEU A 515 -48.57 -11.82 32.61
N ALA A 516 -49.84 -11.81 33.01
CA ALA A 516 -50.93 -11.20 32.25
C ALA A 516 -50.74 -9.69 32.01
N ASP A 517 -49.94 -9.02 32.85
CA ASP A 517 -49.66 -7.59 32.74
C ASP A 517 -48.53 -7.27 31.73
N GLY A 518 -47.85 -8.28 31.20
CA GLY A 518 -46.76 -8.14 30.23
C GLY A 518 -45.43 -7.65 30.81
N ALA A 519 -44.33 -7.84 30.08
CA ALA A 519 -43.01 -7.31 30.40
C ALA A 519 -42.66 -6.12 29.50
N VAL A 520 -41.61 -5.36 29.81
CA VAL A 520 -41.25 -4.14 29.08
C VAL A 520 -39.86 -4.25 28.49
N CYS A 521 -39.73 -3.93 27.22
CA CYS A 521 -38.45 -3.74 26.56
C CYS A 521 -38.05 -2.25 26.59
N PHE A 522 -36.82 -1.97 27.01
CA PHE A 522 -36.21 -0.64 26.99
C PHE A 522 -35.17 -0.54 25.88
N VAL A 523 -35.29 0.50 25.04
CA VAL A 523 -34.41 0.81 23.91
C VAL A 523 -33.57 2.02 24.26
N GLY A 524 -32.25 1.93 24.10
CA GLY A 524 -31.35 3.04 24.40
C GLY A 524 -29.94 2.83 23.87
N ARG A 525 -28.95 3.39 24.59
CA ARG A 525 -27.53 3.25 24.28
C ARG A 525 -26.75 2.67 25.45
N ASP A 526 -25.68 1.95 25.16
CA ASP A 526 -24.71 1.49 26.15
C ASP A 526 -23.69 2.59 26.53
N GLU A 527 -22.73 2.25 27.39
CA GLU A 527 -21.67 3.17 27.86
C GLU A 527 -20.77 3.68 26.71
N ASN A 528 -20.72 2.98 25.58
CA ASN A 528 -19.94 3.34 24.39
C ASN A 528 -20.78 4.07 23.33
N GLY A 529 -22.07 4.31 23.58
CA GLY A 529 -23.00 4.94 22.66
C GLY A 529 -23.62 4.01 21.62
N GLY A 530 -23.35 2.70 21.70
CA GLY A 530 -23.93 1.67 20.83
C GLY A 530 -25.39 1.35 21.16
N PRO A 531 -26.21 0.89 20.20
CA PRO A 531 -27.61 0.55 20.44
C PRO A 531 -27.76 -0.60 21.46
N MET A 532 -28.68 -0.45 22.41
CA MET A 532 -28.94 -1.46 23.46
C MET A 532 -30.44 -1.70 23.63
N LEU A 533 -30.82 -2.97 23.83
CA LEU A 533 -32.19 -3.40 24.12
C LEU A 533 -32.23 -4.32 25.34
N ARG A 534 -33.05 -3.98 26.34
CA ARG A 534 -33.19 -4.76 27.58
C ARG A 534 -34.62 -5.17 27.87
N LEU A 535 -34.83 -6.42 28.28
CA LEU A 535 -36.11 -6.90 28.85
C LEU A 535 -36.12 -6.67 30.36
N VAL A 536 -37.01 -5.80 30.85
CA VAL A 536 -37.21 -5.51 32.28
C VAL A 536 -38.59 -5.99 32.71
N MET A 537 -38.66 -6.58 33.91
CA MET A 537 -39.91 -7.05 34.50
C MET A 537 -40.36 -6.11 35.62
N THR A 538 -41.67 -6.02 35.83
CA THR A 538 -42.22 -5.28 36.96
C THR A 538 -41.93 -6.01 38.28
N GLU A 539 -41.98 -5.29 39.38
CA GLU A 539 -41.77 -5.86 40.72
C GLU A 539 -42.74 -7.01 41.01
N VAL A 540 -44.01 -6.85 40.61
CA VAL A 540 -45.06 -7.87 40.76
C VAL A 540 -44.74 -9.14 39.96
N ILE A 541 -44.21 -9.00 38.74
CA ILE A 541 -43.76 -10.15 37.94
C ILE A 541 -42.55 -10.80 38.63
N CYS A 542 -41.55 -10.02 39.04
CA CYS A 542 -40.36 -10.56 39.69
C CYS A 542 -40.71 -11.42 40.92
N ASP A 543 -41.56 -10.91 41.81
CA ASP A 543 -41.97 -11.61 43.02
C ASP A 543 -42.85 -12.83 42.70
N GLY A 544 -43.74 -12.70 41.71
CA GLY A 544 -44.56 -13.81 41.21
C GLY A 544 -43.70 -14.97 40.67
N VAL A 545 -42.65 -14.66 39.90
CA VAL A 545 -41.71 -15.67 39.39
C VAL A 545 -40.98 -16.37 40.52
N LEU A 546 -40.44 -15.62 41.48
CA LEU A 546 -39.72 -16.21 42.61
C LEU A 546 -40.62 -17.08 43.48
N SER A 547 -41.87 -16.65 43.72
CA SER A 547 -42.87 -17.42 44.46
C SER A 547 -43.24 -18.71 43.74
N ALA A 548 -43.49 -18.65 42.42
CA ALA A 548 -43.82 -19.83 41.63
C ALA A 548 -42.64 -20.83 41.57
N LEU A 549 -41.39 -20.36 41.42
CA LEU A 549 -40.21 -21.21 41.48
C LEU A 549 -40.00 -21.84 42.86
N ALA A 550 -40.33 -21.11 43.94
CA ALA A 550 -40.27 -21.65 45.29
C ALA A 550 -41.22 -22.85 45.47
N GLY A 551 -42.41 -22.78 44.87
CA GLY A 551 -43.42 -23.84 44.89
C GLY A 551 -43.16 -25.04 43.97
N VAL A 552 -42.13 -25.01 43.12
CA VAL A 552 -41.72 -26.16 42.32
C VAL A 552 -40.73 -27.02 43.12
N GLU A 553 -41.14 -28.26 43.40
CA GLU A 553 -40.32 -29.29 44.03
C GLU A 553 -39.18 -29.75 43.09
N GLU A 554 -38.00 -29.99 43.64
CA GLU A 554 -36.79 -30.29 42.85
C GLU A 554 -36.84 -31.65 42.14
N ASP A 555 -37.62 -32.59 42.67
CA ASP A 555 -37.82 -33.91 42.09
C ASP A 555 -38.65 -33.86 40.80
N HIS A 556 -39.45 -32.80 40.60
CA HIS A 556 -40.18 -32.51 39.36
C HIS A 556 -39.32 -31.87 38.27
N VAL A 557 -38.07 -31.51 38.56
CA VAL A 557 -37.13 -30.90 37.61
C VAL A 557 -36.18 -31.96 37.05
N ALA A 558 -35.87 -31.87 35.74
CA ALA A 558 -34.91 -32.75 35.08
C ALA A 558 -33.60 -32.87 35.87
N PRO A 559 -33.06 -34.09 36.08
CA PRO A 559 -31.85 -34.30 36.87
C PRO A 559 -30.66 -33.43 36.45
N HIS A 560 -30.48 -33.20 35.15
CA HIS A 560 -29.40 -32.37 34.62
C HIS A 560 -29.60 -30.87 34.85
N ALA A 561 -30.83 -30.38 35.03
CA ALA A 561 -31.15 -28.97 35.24
C ALA A 561 -31.19 -28.56 36.72
N ARG A 562 -31.28 -29.53 37.65
CA ARG A 562 -31.44 -29.29 39.10
C ARG A 562 -30.41 -28.34 39.69
N LEU A 563 -29.14 -28.45 39.28
CA LEU A 563 -28.08 -27.57 39.80
C LEU A 563 -28.31 -26.10 39.41
N ALA A 564 -28.67 -25.84 38.15
CA ALA A 564 -29.02 -24.50 37.69
C ALA A 564 -30.32 -23.99 38.33
N PHE A 565 -31.31 -24.87 38.48
CA PHE A 565 -32.59 -24.55 39.13
C PHE A 565 -32.42 -24.19 40.62
N GLN A 566 -31.64 -24.96 41.37
CA GLN A 566 -31.28 -24.66 42.76
C GLN A 566 -30.54 -23.33 42.87
N HIS A 567 -29.61 -23.05 41.94
CA HIS A 567 -28.90 -21.77 41.91
C HIS A 567 -29.87 -20.59 41.70
N VAL A 568 -30.81 -20.73 40.77
CA VAL A 568 -31.86 -19.73 40.54
C VAL A 568 -32.72 -19.49 41.79
N LYS A 569 -33.07 -20.54 42.55
CA LYS A 569 -33.85 -20.41 43.81
C LYS A 569 -33.05 -19.81 44.96
N ALA A 570 -31.76 -20.15 45.07
CA ALA A 570 -30.95 -19.85 46.25
C ALA A 570 -30.16 -18.53 46.16
N THR A 571 -30.09 -17.89 45.00
CA THR A 571 -29.27 -16.68 44.78
C THR A 571 -30.10 -15.48 44.32
N PRO A 572 -29.63 -14.25 44.59
CA PRO A 572 -30.31 -13.05 44.13
C PRO A 572 -30.10 -12.76 42.63
N ASP A 573 -29.29 -13.56 41.92
CA ASP A 573 -28.89 -13.32 40.53
C ASP A 573 -30.09 -13.14 39.59
N LEU A 574 -31.07 -14.06 39.66
CA LEU A 574 -32.25 -13.97 38.81
C LEU A 574 -33.05 -12.70 39.10
N ARG A 575 -33.27 -12.39 40.38
CA ARG A 575 -34.01 -11.18 40.81
C ARG A 575 -33.31 -9.92 40.31
N ARG A 576 -31.97 -9.83 40.43
CA ARG A 576 -31.20 -8.69 39.93
C ARG A 576 -31.34 -8.52 38.42
N LEU A 577 -31.24 -9.61 37.65
CA LEU A 577 -31.38 -9.54 36.19
C LEU A 577 -32.79 -9.16 35.75
N MET A 578 -33.84 -9.68 36.39
CA MET A 578 -35.22 -9.29 36.07
C MET A 578 -35.49 -7.79 36.31
N VAL A 579 -34.85 -7.21 37.34
CA VAL A 579 -34.97 -5.78 37.71
C VAL A 579 -34.08 -4.87 36.85
N GLN A 580 -32.82 -5.24 36.61
CA GLN A 580 -31.86 -4.43 35.83
C GLN A 580 -32.03 -4.58 34.30
N GLY A 581 -32.68 -5.67 33.90
CA GLY A 581 -33.02 -6.04 32.55
C GLY A 581 -32.06 -7.02 31.89
N PHE A 582 -32.60 -8.01 31.18
CA PHE A 582 -31.82 -8.93 30.37
C PHE A 582 -31.35 -8.24 29.09
N ASP A 583 -30.05 -8.27 28.80
CA ASP A 583 -29.53 -7.86 27.49
C ASP A 583 -30.00 -8.83 26.40
N LEU A 584 -30.76 -8.29 25.43
CA LEU A 584 -31.34 -9.07 24.34
C LEU A 584 -30.42 -9.19 23.12
N LYS A 585 -29.17 -8.71 23.18
CA LYS A 585 -28.20 -8.89 22.08
C LYS A 585 -28.02 -10.37 21.71
N GLY A 586 -28.33 -10.74 20.46
CA GLY A 586 -28.26 -12.13 20.00
C GLY A 586 -29.41 -13.05 20.45
N VAL A 587 -30.45 -12.51 21.10
CA VAL A 587 -31.73 -13.22 21.28
C VAL A 587 -32.50 -13.17 19.96
N ASN A 588 -33.02 -14.30 19.50
CA ASN A 588 -33.73 -14.40 18.22
C ASN A 588 -34.81 -15.50 18.24
N ASP A 589 -35.40 -15.74 17.08
CA ASP A 589 -36.47 -16.71 16.82
C ASP A 589 -35.94 -18.08 16.33
N GLN A 590 -34.62 -18.28 16.32
CA GLN A 590 -33.98 -19.52 15.84
C GLN A 590 -33.45 -20.41 16.96
N GLY A 591 -33.27 -19.88 18.18
CA GLY A 591 -32.79 -20.70 19.29
C GLY A 591 -32.65 -19.99 20.63
N TRP A 592 -32.17 -20.75 21.61
CA TRP A 592 -32.01 -20.29 22.99
C TRP A 592 -30.68 -19.57 23.19
N LYS A 593 -30.74 -18.33 23.70
CA LYS A 593 -29.59 -17.63 24.28
C LYS A 593 -29.44 -18.02 25.75
N GLU A 594 -28.22 -18.24 26.19
CA GLU A 594 -27.93 -18.59 27.59
C GLU A 594 -27.86 -17.35 28.49
N ILE A 595 -28.50 -17.42 29.65
CA ILE A 595 -28.43 -16.40 30.70
C ILE A 595 -27.27 -16.74 31.63
N SER A 596 -26.27 -15.86 31.68
CA SER A 596 -25.14 -15.98 32.60
C SER A 596 -25.54 -15.70 34.04
N SER A 597 -24.90 -16.39 34.97
CA SER A 597 -25.00 -16.10 36.41
C SER A 597 -23.80 -15.26 36.86
N GLU A 598 -24.06 -14.26 37.71
CA GLU A 598 -23.01 -13.42 38.30
C GLU A 598 -22.22 -14.18 39.38
N THR A 599 -22.92 -14.93 40.25
CA THR A 599 -22.31 -15.60 41.41
C THR A 599 -22.06 -17.09 41.20
N GLY A 600 -22.57 -17.66 40.12
CA GLY A 600 -22.57 -19.10 39.89
C GLY A 600 -21.25 -19.66 39.38
N ALA A 601 -20.32 -18.82 38.91
CA ALA A 601 -18.98 -19.27 38.49
C ALA A 601 -18.21 -19.98 39.62
N GLU A 602 -18.35 -19.50 40.86
CA GLU A 602 -17.72 -20.09 42.06
C GLU A 602 -18.39 -21.39 42.50
N LYS A 603 -19.65 -21.61 42.10
CA LYS A 603 -20.47 -22.77 42.48
C LYS A 603 -20.67 -23.79 41.33
N GLY A 604 -19.93 -23.62 40.23
CA GLY A 604 -20.02 -24.52 39.06
C GLY A 604 -21.22 -24.29 38.15
N VAL A 605 -21.98 -23.19 38.33
CA VAL A 605 -23.17 -22.81 37.55
C VAL A 605 -22.92 -21.51 36.80
N ARG A 606 -22.14 -21.55 35.72
CA ARG A 606 -21.86 -20.33 34.92
C ARG A 606 -23.09 -19.78 34.19
N LYS A 607 -24.08 -20.64 33.92
CA LYS A 607 -25.30 -20.35 33.18
C LYS A 607 -26.49 -20.87 33.99
N MET A 608 -27.52 -20.05 34.13
CA MET A 608 -28.64 -20.34 35.04
C MET A 608 -30.01 -20.35 34.36
N GLY A 609 -30.11 -19.86 33.13
CA GLY A 609 -31.34 -19.94 32.37
C GLY A 609 -31.15 -19.80 30.86
N LEU A 610 -32.26 -19.87 30.13
CA LEU A 610 -32.34 -19.69 28.69
C LEU A 610 -33.34 -18.58 28.35
N ILE A 611 -33.13 -17.87 27.25
CA ILE A 611 -34.05 -16.85 26.74
C ILE A 611 -34.13 -16.89 25.21
N ALA A 612 -35.33 -16.75 24.66
CA ALA A 612 -35.55 -16.63 23.22
C ALA A 612 -36.72 -15.67 22.93
N TRP A 613 -36.84 -15.19 21.69
CA TRP A 613 -37.91 -14.27 21.29
C TRP A 613 -38.60 -14.81 20.04
N ASN A 614 -39.92 -15.01 20.12
CA ASN A 614 -40.76 -15.61 19.07
C ASN A 614 -40.31 -17.01 18.65
N TYR A 615 -39.40 -17.64 19.40
CA TYR A 615 -38.92 -18.98 19.13
C TYR A 615 -40.05 -20.00 19.26
N ILE A 616 -40.19 -20.84 18.24
CA ILE A 616 -41.16 -21.93 18.22
C ILE A 616 -40.60 -23.04 19.10
N VAL A 617 -41.09 -23.13 20.33
CA VAL A 617 -40.69 -24.15 21.30
C VAL A 617 -41.05 -25.54 20.77
N PRO A 618 -40.08 -26.43 20.52
CA PRO A 618 -40.37 -27.80 20.08
C PRO A 618 -41.08 -28.59 21.17
N ASP A 619 -42.02 -29.47 20.79
CA ASP A 619 -42.61 -30.47 21.69
C ASP A 619 -41.65 -31.67 21.87
N ALA A 620 -40.42 -31.37 22.26
CA ALA A 620 -39.36 -32.33 22.50
C ALA A 620 -38.56 -31.91 23.74
N PRO A 621 -37.94 -32.86 24.47
CA PRO A 621 -37.02 -32.53 25.55
C PRO A 621 -35.90 -31.59 25.10
N LEU A 622 -35.49 -30.67 25.97
CA LEU A 622 -34.33 -29.83 25.70
C LEU A 622 -33.08 -30.69 25.49
N PRO A 623 -32.21 -30.33 24.53
CA PRO A 623 -30.96 -31.04 24.33
C PRO A 623 -30.10 -30.95 25.59
N ARG A 624 -29.33 -32.00 25.88
CA ARG A 624 -28.49 -32.09 27.09
C ARG A 624 -27.57 -30.88 27.30
N SER A 625 -27.08 -30.30 26.20
CA SER A 625 -26.20 -29.11 26.19
C SER A 625 -26.86 -27.82 26.67
N SER A 626 -28.20 -27.76 26.64
CA SER A 626 -29.00 -26.63 27.10
C SER A 626 -29.69 -26.95 28.43
N LEU A 627 -30.05 -28.23 28.64
CA LEU A 627 -30.74 -28.70 29.83
C LEU A 627 -29.94 -28.43 31.12
N ASN A 628 -28.62 -28.61 31.10
CA ASN A 628 -27.76 -28.32 32.25
C ASN A 628 -27.59 -26.82 32.59
N LYS A 629 -28.16 -25.94 31.77
CA LYS A 629 -28.15 -24.48 31.92
C LYS A 629 -29.56 -23.92 32.13
N ALA A 630 -30.59 -24.75 32.01
CA ALA A 630 -32.00 -24.37 32.00
C ALA A 630 -32.62 -24.41 33.40
N GLY A 631 -32.07 -23.63 34.34
CA GLY A 631 -32.71 -23.45 35.65
C GLY A 631 -34.04 -22.70 35.55
N ILE A 632 -34.17 -21.82 34.56
CA ILE A 632 -35.42 -21.19 34.14
C ILE A 632 -35.34 -20.86 32.64
N VAL A 633 -36.47 -20.86 31.95
CA VAL A 633 -36.54 -20.54 30.53
C VAL A 633 -37.54 -19.42 30.29
N PHE A 634 -37.08 -18.36 29.61
CA PHE A 634 -37.85 -17.19 29.23
C PHE A 634 -38.17 -17.23 27.74
N LEU A 635 -39.45 -17.05 27.38
CA LEU A 635 -39.88 -16.91 26.00
C LEU A 635 -40.59 -15.56 25.83
N ILE A 636 -39.96 -14.66 25.11
CA ILE A 636 -40.56 -13.37 24.75
C ILE A 636 -41.45 -13.59 23.52
N ARG A 637 -42.64 -12.98 23.52
CA ARG A 637 -43.53 -12.91 22.35
C ARG A 637 -43.88 -11.45 22.08
N ASP A 638 -44.05 -11.12 20.81
CA ASP A 638 -44.58 -9.80 20.44
C ASP A 638 -46.00 -9.66 21.00
N ALA A 639 -46.37 -8.46 21.46
CA ALA A 639 -47.67 -8.19 22.10
C ALA A 639 -48.89 -8.27 21.16
N GLY A 640 -48.71 -8.75 19.91
CA GLY A 640 -49.78 -9.02 18.95
C GLY A 640 -50.51 -7.79 18.39
N ARG A 641 -50.07 -6.57 18.70
CA ARG A 641 -50.67 -5.31 18.21
C ARG A 641 -49.79 -4.70 17.12
N ALA A 642 -50.41 -4.28 16.01
CA ALA A 642 -49.70 -3.77 14.84
C ALA A 642 -48.96 -2.43 15.09
N ASP A 643 -49.29 -1.71 16.15
CA ASP A 643 -48.70 -0.43 16.56
C ASP A 643 -47.57 -0.56 17.58
N VAL A 644 -47.26 -1.78 18.04
CA VAL A 644 -46.22 -2.05 19.04
C VAL A 644 -45.00 -2.67 18.35
N PRO A 645 -43.78 -2.13 18.54
CA PRO A 645 -42.56 -2.72 18.01
C PRO A 645 -42.38 -4.19 18.43
N GLY A 646 -42.00 -5.05 17.49
CA GLY A 646 -41.72 -6.46 17.73
C GLY A 646 -40.26 -6.86 17.43
N LEU A 647 -39.98 -8.16 17.45
CA LEU A 647 -38.64 -8.69 17.11
C LEU A 647 -38.14 -8.19 15.74
N GLY A 648 -39.02 -8.16 14.75
CA GLY A 648 -38.67 -7.71 13.40
C GLY A 648 -38.23 -6.23 13.34
N ASP A 649 -38.83 -5.37 14.17
CA ASP A 649 -38.42 -3.97 14.29
C ASP A 649 -37.07 -3.84 14.98
N ALA A 650 -36.86 -4.61 16.06
CA ALA A 650 -35.59 -4.63 16.79
C ALA A 650 -34.41 -5.06 15.90
N ILE A 651 -34.62 -6.02 15.00
CA ILE A 651 -33.62 -6.45 14.00
C ILE A 651 -33.39 -5.35 12.97
N ARG A 652 -34.45 -4.78 12.37
CA ARG A 652 -34.32 -3.71 11.36
C ARG A 652 -33.61 -2.47 11.88
N SER A 653 -33.80 -2.14 13.16
CA SER A 653 -33.16 -1.01 13.81
C SER A 653 -31.77 -1.32 14.38
N GLY A 654 -31.25 -2.53 14.17
CA GLY A 654 -29.89 -2.91 14.60
C GLY A 654 -29.72 -3.13 16.10
N PHE A 655 -30.81 -3.28 16.85
CA PHE A 655 -30.76 -3.61 18.29
C PHE A 655 -30.54 -5.10 18.55
N ILE A 656 -30.90 -5.96 17.60
CA ILE A 656 -30.70 -7.40 17.62
C ILE A 656 -30.01 -7.83 16.33
N GLU A 657 -28.96 -8.64 16.45
CA GLU A 657 -28.29 -9.24 15.30
C GLU A 657 -29.15 -10.38 14.72
N PRO A 658 -29.35 -10.44 13.40
CA PRO A 658 -30.10 -11.52 12.77
C PRO A 658 -29.39 -12.86 12.96
N ALA A 659 -30.15 -13.92 13.21
CA ALA A 659 -29.61 -15.25 13.39
C ALA A 659 -28.87 -15.73 12.12
N GLY A 660 -27.59 -16.11 12.27
CA GLY A 660 -26.81 -16.76 11.20
C GLY A 660 -25.92 -15.85 10.35
N MET A 661 -25.86 -14.54 10.62
CA MET A 661 -24.89 -13.65 9.98
C MET A 661 -23.67 -13.43 10.89
N GLN A 662 -22.73 -14.38 10.90
CA GLN A 662 -21.33 -13.98 11.07
C GLN A 662 -20.97 -13.23 9.79
N ILE A 663 -21.22 -11.92 9.75
CA ILE A 663 -20.77 -11.06 8.65
C ILE A 663 -19.23 -11.07 8.74
N PRO A 664 -18.49 -11.66 7.77
CA PRO A 664 -17.07 -11.37 7.67
C PRO A 664 -16.95 -9.87 7.45
N ALA A 665 -16.06 -9.18 8.16
CA ALA A 665 -15.86 -7.74 8.03
C ALA A 665 -15.45 -7.38 6.60
N THR A 666 -16.42 -7.21 5.69
CA THR A 666 -16.31 -6.69 4.33
C THR A 666 -17.72 -6.68 3.74
N GLN A 667 -18.14 -5.53 3.21
CA GLN A 667 -19.42 -5.22 2.54
C GLN A 667 -20.51 -4.58 3.41
N LEU A 668 -20.34 -3.28 3.65
CA LEU A 668 -21.43 -2.31 3.82
C LEU A 668 -21.10 -1.07 2.97
N GLU A 669 -21.33 -1.13 1.66
CA GLU A 669 -21.51 0.05 0.82
C GLU A 669 -22.39 -0.34 -0.38
N GLU A 670 -23.70 -0.18 -0.24
CA GLU A 670 -24.58 0.24 -1.35
C GLU A 670 -25.77 0.99 -0.73
N SER A 671 -25.75 2.32 -0.85
CA SER A 671 -26.94 3.17 -0.66
C SER A 671 -27.65 3.34 -2.01
N PRO A 672 -28.99 3.43 -2.06
CA PRO A 672 -29.75 3.55 -3.31
C PRO A 672 -29.75 5.00 -3.84
N PRO A 673 -30.14 5.23 -5.11
CA PRO A 673 -30.07 6.55 -5.72
C PRO A 673 -31.22 7.45 -5.23
N GLY A 674 -30.87 8.68 -4.84
CA GLY A 674 -31.75 9.81 -4.60
C GLY A 674 -31.12 11.07 -5.16
#